data_AF-A0A933ZFJ9-F1
#
_entry.id   AF-A0A933ZFJ9-F1
#
_cell.length_a   1.000
_cell.length_b   1.000
_cell.length_c   1.000
_cell.angle_alpha   90.00
_cell.angle_beta   90.00
_cell.angle_gamma   90.00
#
_symmetry.space_group_name_H-M   'P 1'
#
loop_
_entity.id
_entity.type
_entity.pdbx_description
1 polymer ?
#
loop_
_entity_poly.entity_id
_entity_poly.type
_entity_poly.pdbx_seq_one_letter_code
_entity_poly.pdbx_strand_id
1 'polypeptide(L)'
;MRPVAGTVARAALIAASAALIASCSQMLGIEDLDLQSADGSAGSAGTGHDAEAGVDAPPDVSVDSDGGQQDGLHTDSDAKDVTAEQEADTGAPDVPGDVADEVTCLFGTKACAGQCVSTNQVATGCAQPSCDPCVYAHASAICESSGNCALAQCVNGFENCDNVASNGCEAALKTDVDNCGTCGKKCAFAHATPSCIGGTCALDKCAAGWADCDNDPVNGCEIEIAADPNNCGTCGVGCAFPHATSACASGTCQLAACQADYLNCDAQAANGCEVYSKTDPDHCGSCPTSCNPDGGTQKSCKNGVCVTDTCAPGTGDCDGNTSNGCETNTNTSPTSCGSCGFACQFAHATPICTSGDCHLASCDAGYANCDGNEANGCESNTLTSTSNCGGCGALCTAKPHATAACVAGSCELNCDTGFADCDSNAANGCEAGVLGDVLHCGSCTTACSSAHGTPGCATGVCTITCDSGWGDCDTGAAGCETNLNTSKDHCGTCSTVCSAPNATSECSSGSCAISACSAGWSNCDSQFADGCEAQTAANVTNCGACGRACSTQGVASVDCASSVCDSFCVAGWANCSMPASGPDDGCELSVASNNTSCGGCGNDCTKQGAGLVCGSSGATSVCSCPSASACNPHSSAGTCLGNGLCKCAGANCRRGEHCEHDSGQNVDYCSCNGAAACAAGQTCCQTPSGCKDLTTDPQNCAACGHSCPPGFQCKTGACQCNGDGSCNAGSSGTCTAGACVCSSQTCAAGARCMVGGGCG
;
A
#
# COMPACT_ATOMS: atom_id res chain seq x y z
N MET A 1 -85.69 34.68 6.35
CA MET A 1 -86.56 34.69 5.14
C MET A 1 -85.90 33.80 4.08
N ARG A 2 -86.56 33.51 2.94
CA ARG A 2 -86.18 32.54 1.89
C ARG A 2 -86.24 33.22 0.50
N PRO A 3 -85.76 32.63 -0.62
CA PRO A 3 -84.91 31.44 -0.81
C PRO A 3 -83.58 31.83 -1.55
N VAL A 4 -82.77 30.97 -2.19
CA VAL A 4 -82.93 30.22 -3.47
C VAL A 4 -82.08 28.91 -3.42
N ALA A 5 -82.30 27.95 -4.33
CA ALA A 5 -81.69 26.61 -4.33
C ALA A 5 -80.78 26.30 -5.55
N GLY A 6 -79.98 25.22 -5.46
CA GLY A 6 -79.17 24.64 -6.55
C GLY A 6 -78.74 23.20 -6.21
N THR A 7 -78.52 22.34 -7.22
CA THR A 7 -78.52 20.87 -7.06
C THR A 7 -77.66 20.15 -8.13
N VAL A 8 -77.21 18.91 -7.87
CA VAL A 8 -76.55 17.93 -8.81
C VAL A 8 -75.09 18.28 -9.19
N ALA A 9 -74.06 17.43 -9.35
CA ALA A 9 -73.69 16.02 -9.03
C ALA A 9 -73.22 15.13 -10.22
N ARG A 10 -71.99 14.56 -10.10
CA ARG A 10 -71.33 13.52 -10.96
C ARG A 10 -70.90 13.98 -12.39
N ALA A 11 -70.02 13.30 -13.16
CA ALA A 11 -69.39 11.96 -13.05
C ALA A 11 -68.04 11.83 -13.83
N ALA A 12 -67.33 10.69 -13.64
CA ALA A 12 -66.50 9.94 -14.65
C ALA A 12 -65.12 10.52 -15.09
N LEU A 13 -64.06 9.74 -15.44
CA LEU A 13 -63.75 8.28 -15.41
C LEU A 13 -62.22 8.01 -15.58
N ILE A 14 -61.70 6.80 -15.25
CA ILE A 14 -60.41 6.17 -15.69
C ILE A 14 -59.09 6.85 -15.17
N ALA A 15 -58.07 6.23 -14.53
CA ALA A 15 -57.40 4.90 -14.50
C ALA A 15 -56.26 4.72 -15.56
N ALA A 16 -55.10 4.07 -15.34
CA ALA A 16 -54.58 3.26 -14.22
C ALA A 16 -53.02 3.23 -14.18
N SER A 17 -52.45 2.68 -13.07
CA SER A 17 -51.26 1.79 -12.90
C SER A 17 -50.03 1.83 -13.85
N ALA A 18 -48.77 1.57 -13.43
CA ALA A 18 -48.13 1.36 -12.10
C ALA A 18 -46.59 1.21 -12.26
N ALA A 19 -45.79 1.34 -11.19
CA ALA A 19 -44.43 0.78 -11.04
C ALA A 19 -43.94 0.82 -9.57
N LEU A 20 -43.00 -0.07 -9.19
CA LEU A 20 -42.35 -0.11 -7.86
C LEU A 20 -40.84 -0.42 -8.00
N ILE A 21 -40.01 0.26 -7.17
CA ILE A 21 -38.66 -0.14 -6.67
C ILE A 21 -37.61 -0.67 -7.68
N ALA A 22 -36.51 0.08 -7.91
CA ALA A 22 -35.10 -0.37 -7.68
C ALA A 22 -34.00 0.62 -8.17
N SER A 23 -33.17 1.06 -7.22
CA SER A 23 -31.73 1.39 -7.24
C SER A 23 -30.95 1.69 -8.54
N CYS A 24 -30.52 2.96 -8.67
CA CYS A 24 -29.13 3.43 -8.82
C CYS A 24 -28.15 2.76 -9.81
N SER A 25 -27.78 3.49 -10.88
CA SER A 25 -26.42 3.56 -11.46
C SER A 25 -26.25 4.86 -12.27
N GLN A 26 -25.00 5.24 -12.58
CA GLN A 26 -24.59 6.63 -12.89
C GLN A 26 -24.67 7.03 -14.38
N MET A 27 -24.47 8.33 -14.63
CA MET A 27 -24.62 8.99 -15.95
C MET A 27 -23.48 8.72 -16.94
N LEU A 28 -23.87 8.87 -18.21
CA LEU A 28 -23.05 8.92 -19.42
C LEU A 28 -21.85 9.88 -19.31
N GLY A 29 -20.71 9.45 -19.85
CA GLY A 29 -19.67 10.35 -20.40
C GLY A 29 -19.67 10.26 -21.93
N ILE A 30 -19.26 11.33 -22.62
CA ILE A 30 -19.20 11.38 -24.10
C ILE A 30 -18.02 12.27 -24.55
N GLU A 31 -17.49 11.95 -25.74
CA GLU A 31 -16.59 12.76 -26.59
C GLU A 31 -15.11 12.85 -26.17
N ASP A 32 -14.33 11.85 -26.61
CA ASP A 32 -12.90 11.97 -26.90
C ASP A 32 -12.64 12.89 -28.11
N LEU A 33 -11.48 13.56 -28.13
CA LEU A 33 -10.91 14.15 -29.34
C LEU A 33 -9.40 13.90 -29.39
N ASP A 34 -8.92 13.28 -30.48
CA ASP A 34 -7.51 12.95 -30.71
C ASP A 34 -6.57 14.17 -30.67
N LEU A 35 -5.35 13.96 -30.15
CA LEU A 35 -4.10 14.30 -30.86
C LEU A 35 -2.88 13.61 -30.22
N GLN A 36 -1.80 13.45 -31.00
CA GLN A 36 -0.78 12.44 -30.76
C GLN A 36 0.66 12.99 -30.61
N SER A 37 1.50 12.17 -29.97
CA SER A 37 2.97 12.11 -30.11
C SER A 37 3.86 13.17 -29.43
N ALA A 38 4.70 12.69 -28.51
CA ALA A 38 6.12 13.04 -28.41
C ALA A 38 6.89 12.00 -27.57
N ASP A 39 7.98 11.44 -28.09
CA ASP A 39 9.02 10.79 -27.28
C ASP A 39 9.97 11.85 -26.70
N GLY A 40 10.46 11.64 -25.47
CA GLY A 40 11.44 12.54 -24.85
C GLY A 40 11.98 12.00 -23.52
N SER A 41 13.29 11.75 -23.43
CA SER A 41 13.94 11.15 -22.26
C SER A 41 14.81 12.12 -21.47
N ALA A 42 14.97 11.79 -20.18
CA ALA A 42 16.06 12.16 -19.25
C ALA A 42 16.11 13.58 -18.62
N GLY A 43 16.46 13.61 -17.32
CA GLY A 43 17.29 14.69 -16.75
C GLY A 43 16.91 15.23 -15.36
N SER A 44 17.50 14.66 -14.29
CA SER A 44 17.72 15.30 -12.96
C SER A 44 16.52 15.79 -12.12
N ALA A 45 16.61 15.95 -10.79
CA ALA A 45 17.60 15.47 -9.81
C ALA A 45 16.91 15.21 -8.45
N GLY A 46 17.48 14.33 -7.62
CA GLY A 46 17.07 14.12 -6.22
C GLY A 46 17.84 15.02 -5.23
N THR A 47 17.37 15.10 -3.99
CA THR A 47 18.03 15.86 -2.89
C THR A 47 18.18 15.00 -1.61
N GLY A 48 19.21 15.31 -0.82
CA GLY A 48 19.58 14.62 0.43
C GLY A 48 21.09 14.34 0.46
N HIS A 49 21.95 15.25 0.92
CA HIS A 49 22.27 15.66 2.31
C HIS A 49 23.08 14.62 3.12
N ASP A 50 24.29 15.06 3.50
CA ASP A 50 25.05 14.87 4.76
C ASP A 50 25.47 13.43 5.16
N ALA A 51 26.79 13.11 5.11
CA ALA A 51 27.85 13.33 6.13
C ALA A 51 28.00 12.11 7.09
N GLU A 52 29.15 11.69 7.64
CA GLU A 52 30.33 12.39 8.20
C GLU A 52 31.66 11.57 8.02
N ALA A 53 32.76 12.00 8.66
CA ALA A 53 34.15 11.45 8.64
C ALA A 53 34.34 9.94 9.02
N GLY A 54 35.50 9.28 8.82
CA GLY A 54 36.80 9.67 8.21
C GLY A 54 38.00 8.74 8.61
N VAL A 55 39.24 9.25 8.40
CA VAL A 55 40.61 8.82 8.84
C VAL A 55 41.32 7.51 8.37
N ASP A 56 42.55 7.75 7.87
CA ASP A 56 43.84 7.03 8.03
C ASP A 56 44.28 5.74 7.26
N ALA A 57 45.60 5.71 7.01
CA ALA A 57 46.47 4.69 6.37
C ALA A 57 47.95 5.00 6.81
N PRO A 58 49.05 4.43 6.25
CA PRO A 58 49.34 3.15 5.58
C PRO A 58 50.46 2.41 6.41
N PRO A 59 51.59 1.83 5.89
CA PRO A 59 51.89 1.03 4.68
C PRO A 59 52.61 -0.34 4.93
N ASP A 60 52.82 -1.10 3.84
CA ASP A 60 54.09 -1.77 3.40
C ASP A 60 54.23 -3.32 3.28
N VAL A 61 55.14 -3.72 2.37
CA VAL A 61 55.57 -5.01 1.73
C VAL A 61 55.28 -6.42 2.31
N SER A 62 55.16 -7.39 1.36
CA SER A 62 55.83 -8.75 1.24
C SER A 62 54.87 -9.92 0.83
N VAL A 63 55.21 -11.11 0.27
CA VAL A 63 56.24 -11.77 -0.62
C VAL A 63 55.73 -13.21 -0.95
N ASP A 64 56.22 -14.06 -1.87
CA ASP A 64 56.86 -13.99 -3.22
C ASP A 64 57.03 -15.46 -3.80
N SER A 65 57.46 -15.63 -5.08
CA SER A 65 58.04 -16.84 -5.74
C SER A 65 57.11 -18.07 -6.01
N ASP A 66 57.32 -19.02 -6.96
CA ASP A 66 58.31 -19.24 -8.06
C ASP A 66 57.79 -20.31 -9.09
N GLY A 67 58.46 -20.56 -10.24
CA GLY A 67 58.58 -21.95 -10.79
C GLY A 67 58.36 -22.34 -12.28
N GLY A 68 59.07 -21.74 -13.27
CA GLY A 68 59.41 -22.38 -14.59
C GLY A 68 58.29 -22.62 -15.64
N GLN A 69 58.54 -22.99 -16.91
CA GLN A 69 59.75 -23.19 -17.78
C GLN A 69 59.20 -23.49 -19.21
N GLN A 70 59.73 -23.16 -20.41
CA GLN A 70 60.93 -22.51 -21.00
C GLN A 70 60.43 -21.54 -22.15
N ASP A 71 61.15 -20.95 -23.13
CA ASP A 71 62.54 -21.01 -23.67
C ASP A 71 62.97 -19.56 -24.11
N GLY A 72 63.72 -19.15 -25.14
CA GLY A 72 64.35 -19.70 -26.38
C GLY A 72 63.75 -19.07 -27.67
N LEU A 73 64.49 -18.52 -28.65
CA LEU A 73 65.95 -18.30 -28.85
C LEU A 73 66.22 -17.02 -29.71
N HIS A 74 67.41 -16.40 -29.57
CA HIS A 74 68.26 -15.57 -30.48
C HIS A 74 67.86 -15.22 -31.95
N THR A 75 68.41 -14.21 -32.67
CA THR A 75 69.06 -12.86 -32.44
C THR A 75 69.32 -12.15 -33.80
N ASP A 76 69.44 -10.81 -33.79
CA ASP A 76 70.33 -9.89 -34.56
C ASP A 76 70.62 -9.95 -36.10
N SER A 77 70.73 -8.72 -36.64
CA SER A 77 71.67 -8.21 -37.69
C SER A 77 71.49 -8.52 -39.20
N ASP A 78 71.41 -7.43 -39.98
CA ASP A 78 72.14 -7.08 -41.23
C ASP A 78 72.19 -8.03 -42.47
N ALA A 79 72.29 -7.56 -43.72
CA ALA A 79 72.07 -6.25 -44.38
C ALA A 79 72.22 -6.41 -45.93
N LYS A 80 71.97 -5.32 -46.69
CA LYS A 80 72.27 -5.11 -48.14
C LYS A 80 71.39 -5.87 -49.15
N ASP A 81 71.03 -5.37 -50.34
CA ASP A 81 71.48 -4.30 -51.27
C ASP A 81 72.31 -4.77 -52.49
N VAL A 82 72.10 -4.08 -53.62
CA VAL A 82 72.71 -4.15 -54.97
C VAL A 82 72.79 -5.50 -55.73
N THR A 83 71.85 -5.65 -56.66
CA THR A 83 72.01 -5.90 -58.11
C THR A 83 73.38 -6.38 -58.68
N ALA A 84 73.31 -7.37 -59.58
CA ALA A 84 73.92 -7.29 -60.92
C ALA A 84 73.25 -8.28 -61.92
N GLU A 85 73.27 -7.95 -63.21
CA GLU A 85 72.82 -8.80 -64.34
C GLU A 85 73.99 -9.63 -64.91
N GLN A 86 73.74 -10.72 -65.67
CA GLN A 86 74.68 -11.22 -66.70
C GLN A 86 74.13 -12.33 -67.63
N GLU A 87 74.69 -12.45 -68.84
CA GLU A 87 74.48 -13.57 -69.81
C GLU A 87 75.82 -14.12 -70.42
N ALA A 88 75.98 -15.47 -70.48
CA ALA A 88 76.77 -16.36 -71.42
C ALA A 88 78.37 -16.51 -71.52
N ASP A 89 78.93 -17.71 -71.15
CA ASP A 89 80.01 -18.64 -71.76
C ASP A 89 81.61 -18.39 -72.00
N THR A 90 82.63 -19.04 -71.28
CA THR A 90 84.12 -19.55 -71.62
C THR A 90 85.59 -18.95 -71.16
N GLY A 91 86.82 -19.65 -71.27
CA GLY A 91 88.29 -19.25 -70.85
C GLY A 91 89.65 -20.15 -71.09
N ALA A 92 90.98 -19.78 -70.77
CA ALA A 92 92.36 -20.49 -71.13
C ALA A 92 93.83 -20.24 -70.33
N PRO A 93 95.17 -20.51 -70.75
CA PRO A 93 96.46 -20.95 -69.94
C PRO A 93 98.00 -20.30 -70.03
N ASP A 94 99.20 -21.00 -69.80
CA ASP A 94 100.58 -20.64 -69.08
C ASP A 94 102.14 -20.86 -69.65
N VAL A 95 103.30 -20.88 -68.82
CA VAL A 95 104.79 -21.50 -68.82
C VAL A 95 106.29 -20.75 -68.62
N PRO A 96 107.66 -21.26 -68.66
CA PRO A 96 108.96 -20.85 -67.83
C PRO A 96 110.53 -20.73 -68.38
N GLY A 97 111.72 -20.71 -67.59
CA GLY A 97 113.25 -20.56 -67.98
C GLY A 97 114.57 -20.80 -66.99
N ASP A 98 115.94 -20.62 -67.32
CA ASP A 98 117.32 -20.96 -66.59
C ASP A 98 118.74 -20.21 -67.08
N VAL A 99 120.15 -20.23 -66.81
CA VAL A 99 121.45 -20.93 -66.18
C VAL A 99 122.90 -20.09 -65.98
N ALA A 100 124.13 -20.57 -65.45
CA ALA A 100 125.55 -19.86 -65.26
C ALA A 100 127.03 -20.61 -64.99
N ASP A 101 128.30 -19.96 -64.85
CA ASP A 101 129.81 -20.41 -64.49
C ASP A 101 131.11 -19.44 -64.78
N GLU A 102 132.35 -19.56 -64.19
CA GLU A 102 133.65 -18.77 -64.51
C GLU A 102 134.77 -19.50 -65.33
N VAL A 103 135.06 -19.05 -66.57
CA VAL A 103 136.39 -19.17 -67.23
C VAL A 103 137.31 -18.09 -66.66
N THR A 104 138.62 -18.32 -66.58
CA THR A 104 139.65 -17.32 -66.23
C THR A 104 139.57 -16.06 -67.11
N CYS A 105 138.69 -15.11 -66.78
CA CYS A 105 138.18 -14.17 -67.78
C CYS A 105 138.85 -12.79 -67.78
N LEU A 106 138.50 -12.03 -68.83
CA LEU A 106 139.26 -10.88 -69.27
C LEU A 106 139.08 -9.67 -68.34
N PHE A 107 139.92 -8.65 -68.50
CA PHE A 107 139.75 -7.44 -67.71
C PHE A 107 138.52 -6.63 -68.14
N GLY A 108 137.77 -6.17 -67.14
CA GLY A 108 136.39 -5.70 -67.26
C GLY A 108 135.34 -6.81 -67.07
N THR A 109 135.74 -8.09 -67.15
CA THR A 109 134.81 -9.21 -67.22
C THR A 109 135.16 -10.37 -66.29
N LYS A 110 134.32 -10.62 -65.28
CA LYS A 110 134.16 -11.96 -64.71
C LYS A 110 133.53 -12.87 -65.77
N ALA A 111 133.64 -14.18 -65.67
CA ALA A 111 132.80 -15.05 -66.49
C ALA A 111 131.45 -15.40 -65.85
N CYS A 112 130.45 -15.57 -66.73
CA CYS A 112 129.23 -16.33 -66.48
C CYS A 112 129.05 -17.31 -67.65
N ALA A 113 128.85 -18.59 -67.36
CA ALA A 113 128.88 -19.74 -68.26
C ALA A 113 130.19 -19.90 -69.06
N GLY A 114 131.34 -19.58 -68.44
CA GLY A 114 132.62 -19.56 -69.14
C GLY A 114 132.77 -18.42 -70.17
N GLN A 115 131.80 -17.51 -70.24
CA GLN A 115 131.86 -16.33 -71.10
C GLN A 115 132.19 -15.09 -70.29
N CYS A 116 133.19 -14.33 -70.73
CA CYS A 116 133.58 -13.05 -70.17
C CYS A 116 132.43 -12.03 -70.28
N VAL A 117 131.69 -11.82 -69.19
CA VAL A 117 130.59 -10.85 -69.05
C VAL A 117 130.99 -9.71 -68.11
N SER A 118 130.42 -8.53 -68.29
CA SER A 118 130.77 -7.36 -67.46
C SER A 118 130.66 -7.66 -65.96
N THR A 119 131.65 -7.23 -65.17
CA THR A 119 131.52 -7.14 -63.70
C THR A 119 130.46 -6.10 -63.26
N ASN A 120 129.89 -5.36 -64.21
CA ASN A 120 128.92 -4.30 -64.02
C ASN A 120 127.79 -4.45 -65.06
N GLN A 121 126.85 -5.37 -64.80
CA GLN A 121 125.64 -5.64 -65.59
C GLN A 121 124.55 -6.16 -64.64
N VAL A 122 123.47 -5.42 -64.43
CA VAL A 122 122.41 -5.82 -63.47
C VAL A 122 121.70 -7.13 -63.82
N ALA A 123 121.73 -7.55 -65.09
CA ALA A 123 121.18 -8.82 -65.55
C ALA A 123 122.06 -10.04 -65.22
N THR A 124 123.30 -9.84 -64.75
CA THR A 124 124.26 -10.90 -64.40
C THR A 124 125.09 -10.55 -63.16
N GLY A 125 124.57 -9.71 -62.26
CA GLY A 125 125.15 -9.36 -60.96
C GLY A 125 126.39 -8.45 -60.97
N CYS A 126 126.74 -7.93 -59.80
CA CYS A 126 127.73 -6.87 -59.62
C CYS A 126 129.03 -7.34 -58.92
N ALA A 127 130.18 -6.89 -59.43
CA ALA A 127 131.53 -6.77 -58.83
C ALA A 127 132.20 -7.94 -58.06
N GLN A 128 131.56 -9.08 -57.84
CA GLN A 128 132.16 -10.31 -57.29
C GLN A 128 131.89 -11.50 -58.25
N PRO A 129 132.43 -12.72 -57.98
CA PRO A 129 132.26 -13.86 -58.89
C PRO A 129 130.83 -14.40 -59.07
N SER A 130 129.86 -13.92 -58.29
CA SER A 130 128.43 -14.26 -58.46
C SER A 130 127.89 -13.71 -59.78
N CYS A 131 126.91 -14.41 -60.36
CA CYS A 131 126.18 -14.02 -61.57
C CYS A 131 124.73 -13.55 -61.29
N ASP A 132 124.38 -13.31 -60.01
CA ASP A 132 122.98 -13.16 -59.57
C ASP A 132 122.36 -11.81 -59.99
N PRO A 133 121.22 -11.79 -60.71
CA PRO A 133 120.62 -10.54 -61.20
C PRO A 133 120.06 -9.63 -60.10
N CYS A 134 120.18 -8.32 -60.28
CA CYS A 134 119.60 -7.32 -59.38
C CYS A 134 118.12 -7.06 -59.71
N VAL A 135 117.21 -7.33 -58.76
CA VAL A 135 115.76 -7.18 -58.93
C VAL A 135 115.14 -6.48 -57.71
N TYR A 136 114.25 -5.52 -57.94
CA TYR A 136 113.52 -4.76 -56.92
C TYR A 136 112.04 -4.62 -57.30
N ALA A 137 111.13 -4.62 -56.33
CA ALA A 137 109.70 -4.42 -56.62
C ALA A 137 109.43 -2.97 -57.04
N HIS A 138 108.67 -2.78 -58.12
CA HIS A 138 108.29 -1.45 -58.66
C HIS A 138 109.46 -0.47 -58.87
N ALA A 139 110.67 -0.97 -59.11
CA ALA A 139 111.87 -0.17 -59.30
C ALA A 139 112.85 -0.78 -60.31
N SER A 140 113.73 0.08 -60.82
CA SER A 140 114.88 -0.31 -61.65
C SER A 140 116.13 -0.47 -60.78
N ALA A 141 117.01 -1.40 -61.16
CA ALA A 141 118.28 -1.66 -60.47
C ALA A 141 119.48 -1.01 -61.19
N ILE A 142 120.55 -0.74 -60.43
CA ILE A 142 121.89 -0.38 -60.91
C ILE A 142 122.95 -1.10 -60.08
N CYS A 143 124.16 -1.28 -60.63
CA CYS A 143 125.33 -1.62 -59.81
C CYS A 143 125.97 -0.33 -59.29
N GLU A 144 126.16 -0.21 -57.98
CA GLU A 144 126.97 0.86 -57.41
C GLU A 144 128.46 0.70 -57.71
N SER A 145 129.24 1.77 -57.56
CA SER A 145 130.71 1.72 -57.52
C SER A 145 131.26 0.97 -56.30
N SER A 146 130.44 0.71 -55.29
CA SER A 146 130.70 -0.22 -54.17
C SER A 146 130.69 -1.69 -54.61
N GLY A 147 130.01 -2.00 -55.72
CA GLY A 147 129.88 -3.35 -56.26
C GLY A 147 128.63 -4.11 -55.85
N ASN A 148 127.73 -3.52 -55.06
CA ASN A 148 126.44 -4.12 -54.73
C ASN A 148 125.35 -3.76 -55.77
N CYS A 149 124.28 -4.55 -55.80
CA CYS A 149 123.01 -4.11 -56.37
C CYS A 149 122.47 -2.92 -55.55
N ALA A 150 121.96 -1.89 -56.22
CA ALA A 150 121.29 -0.76 -55.60
C ALA A 150 120.01 -0.40 -56.37
N LEU A 151 119.05 0.17 -55.65
CA LEU A 151 117.82 0.69 -56.24
C LEU A 151 118.13 2.01 -56.96
N ALA A 152 117.91 2.03 -58.29
CA ALA A 152 118.35 3.13 -59.15
C ALA A 152 117.30 4.24 -59.25
N GLN A 153 116.06 3.84 -59.58
CA GLN A 153 114.92 4.73 -59.74
C GLN A 153 113.62 3.91 -59.70
N CYS A 154 112.63 4.39 -58.96
CA CYS A 154 111.29 3.81 -58.92
C CYS A 154 110.56 3.90 -60.27
N VAL A 155 109.60 2.99 -60.50
CA VAL A 155 108.67 3.07 -61.63
C VAL A 155 107.70 4.25 -61.43
N ASN A 156 107.41 5.00 -62.50
CA ASN A 156 106.65 6.26 -62.44
C ASN A 156 105.26 6.10 -61.78
N GLY A 157 105.13 6.60 -60.55
CA GLY A 157 103.94 6.49 -59.71
C GLY A 157 104.15 5.69 -58.42
N PHE A 158 105.35 5.18 -58.20
CA PHE A 158 105.80 4.58 -56.95
C PHE A 158 107.01 5.33 -56.40
N GLU A 159 107.17 5.33 -55.08
CA GLU A 159 108.31 5.90 -54.36
C GLU A 159 108.66 4.95 -53.19
N ASN A 160 109.92 4.95 -52.74
CA ASN A 160 110.34 4.22 -51.55
C ASN A 160 110.30 5.18 -50.36
N CYS A 161 109.43 4.91 -49.39
CA CYS A 161 109.07 5.85 -48.34
C CYS A 161 109.63 5.47 -46.97
N ASP A 162 109.85 4.18 -46.71
CA ASP A 162 110.60 3.73 -45.53
C ASP A 162 112.13 3.88 -45.67
N ASN A 163 112.62 4.25 -46.87
CA ASN A 163 114.03 4.34 -47.26
C ASN A 163 114.79 2.99 -47.23
N VAL A 164 114.08 1.86 -47.21
CA VAL A 164 114.62 0.50 -47.16
C VAL A 164 114.72 -0.09 -48.56
N ALA A 165 115.75 0.32 -49.31
CA ALA A 165 115.95 -0.03 -50.73
C ALA A 165 115.83 -1.54 -51.10
N SER A 166 115.94 -2.47 -50.13
CA SER A 166 115.77 -3.90 -50.35
C SER A 166 114.33 -4.39 -50.56
N ASN A 167 113.29 -3.60 -50.25
CA ASN A 167 111.89 -4.01 -50.46
C ASN A 167 111.28 -3.50 -51.78
N GLY A 168 111.86 -2.48 -52.41
CA GLY A 168 111.41 -1.93 -53.70
C GLY A 168 111.01 -0.46 -53.61
N CYS A 169 109.95 -0.06 -54.30
CA CYS A 169 109.25 1.21 -54.08
C CYS A 169 107.77 0.90 -53.80
N GLU A 170 107.39 0.95 -52.53
CA GLU A 170 106.18 0.34 -51.98
C GLU A 170 104.95 1.25 -52.01
N ALA A 171 105.13 2.58 -51.97
CA ALA A 171 104.01 3.51 -51.88
C ALA A 171 103.45 3.85 -53.26
N ALA A 172 102.17 3.54 -53.49
CA ALA A 172 101.45 3.83 -54.72
C ALA A 172 101.00 5.30 -54.77
N LEU A 173 101.93 6.22 -55.08
CA LEU A 173 101.75 7.67 -55.01
C LEU A 173 100.51 8.23 -55.72
N LYS A 174 99.90 7.50 -56.66
CA LYS A 174 98.76 7.96 -57.46
C LYS A 174 97.39 7.61 -56.89
N THR A 175 97.33 6.76 -55.87
CA THR A 175 96.09 6.18 -55.31
C THR A 175 96.11 5.99 -53.79
N ASP A 176 97.28 5.95 -53.17
CA ASP A 176 97.41 5.88 -51.70
C ASP A 176 97.12 7.25 -51.07
N VAL A 177 96.10 7.31 -50.20
CA VAL A 177 95.72 8.52 -49.46
C VAL A 177 96.74 8.95 -48.42
N ASP A 178 97.65 8.08 -47.98
CA ASP A 178 98.67 8.38 -46.97
C ASP A 178 100.02 8.81 -47.58
N ASN A 179 100.21 8.57 -48.89
CA ASN A 179 101.42 8.90 -49.65
C ASN A 179 101.08 9.61 -50.97
N CYS A 180 100.08 10.50 -50.99
CA CYS A 180 99.51 10.98 -52.24
C CYS A 180 100.40 12.02 -52.95
N GLY A 181 101.06 11.60 -54.02
CA GLY A 181 101.96 12.40 -54.87
C GLY A 181 103.41 12.45 -54.41
N THR A 182 103.69 12.12 -53.15
CA THR A 182 105.03 11.80 -52.61
C THR A 182 104.88 11.16 -51.22
N CYS A 183 105.92 10.47 -50.75
CA CYS A 183 106.00 9.84 -49.43
C CYS A 183 105.50 10.72 -48.27
N GLY A 184 104.67 10.14 -47.40
CA GLY A 184 104.14 10.79 -46.20
C GLY A 184 103.15 11.94 -46.45
N LYS A 185 102.82 12.27 -47.70
CA LYS A 185 101.83 13.29 -48.04
C LYS A 185 100.41 12.74 -47.88
N LYS A 186 100.00 12.60 -46.62
CA LYS A 186 98.65 12.17 -46.24
C LYS A 186 97.61 13.24 -46.60
N CYS A 187 96.55 12.83 -47.29
CA CYS A 187 95.40 13.67 -47.58
C CYS A 187 94.48 13.76 -46.36
N ALA A 188 94.13 14.98 -45.96
CA ALA A 188 93.18 15.25 -44.89
C ALA A 188 92.49 16.60 -45.14
N PHE A 189 91.19 16.66 -44.90
CA PHE A 189 90.34 17.84 -45.10
C PHE A 189 89.43 18.01 -43.88
N ALA A 190 89.13 19.25 -43.49
CA ALA A 190 88.25 19.50 -42.35
C ALA A 190 86.81 19.04 -42.69
N HIS A 191 86.20 18.27 -41.78
CA HIS A 191 84.82 17.78 -41.91
C HIS A 191 84.48 17.08 -43.24
N ALA A 192 85.47 16.47 -43.91
CA ALA A 192 85.29 15.83 -45.22
C ALA A 192 86.14 14.55 -45.39
N THR A 193 85.76 13.71 -46.35
CA THR A 193 86.44 12.45 -46.68
C THR A 193 87.55 12.70 -47.71
N PRO A 194 88.83 12.37 -47.44
CA PRO A 194 89.92 12.54 -48.39
C PRO A 194 90.04 11.37 -49.39
N SER A 195 90.45 11.69 -50.61
CA SER A 195 90.79 10.75 -51.68
C SER A 195 92.10 11.12 -52.36
N CYS A 196 92.78 10.16 -52.98
CA CYS A 196 93.99 10.39 -53.78
C CYS A 196 93.74 9.99 -55.24
N ILE A 197 93.78 10.96 -56.15
CA ILE A 197 93.47 10.75 -57.56
C ILE A 197 94.62 11.29 -58.40
N GLY A 198 95.36 10.39 -59.05
CA GLY A 198 96.47 10.73 -59.94
C GLY A 198 97.71 11.32 -59.24
N GLY A 199 97.75 11.31 -57.91
CA GLY A 199 98.82 11.91 -57.09
C GLY A 199 98.49 13.29 -56.51
N THR A 200 97.24 13.73 -56.65
CA THR A 200 96.72 14.94 -55.98
C THR A 200 95.64 14.52 -54.97
N CYS A 201 95.65 15.16 -53.79
CA CYS A 201 94.60 14.99 -52.81
C CYS A 201 93.33 15.68 -53.32
N ALA A 202 92.21 14.99 -53.26
CA ALA A 202 90.89 15.49 -53.63
C ALA A 202 89.89 15.24 -52.50
N LEU A 203 88.98 16.19 -52.29
CA LEU A 203 87.85 16.04 -51.38
C LEU A 203 86.78 15.17 -52.07
N ASP A 204 86.38 14.06 -51.45
CA ASP A 204 85.36 13.14 -51.99
C ASP A 204 83.94 13.63 -51.66
N LYS A 205 83.70 13.92 -50.37
CA LYS A 205 82.42 14.43 -49.85
C LYS A 205 82.55 14.99 -48.44
N CYS A 206 81.67 15.91 -48.09
CA CYS A 206 81.49 16.39 -46.72
C CYS A 206 80.95 15.33 -45.76
N ALA A 207 81.18 15.53 -44.47
CA ALA A 207 80.46 14.86 -43.40
C ALA A 207 78.98 15.30 -43.35
N ALA A 208 78.10 14.45 -42.83
CA ALA A 208 76.69 14.79 -42.70
C ALA A 208 76.49 16.04 -41.82
N GLY A 209 75.69 16.99 -42.29
CA GLY A 209 75.44 18.28 -41.63
C GLY A 209 76.47 19.38 -41.92
N TRP A 210 77.49 19.10 -42.74
CA TRP A 210 78.50 20.05 -43.19
C TRP A 210 78.46 20.22 -44.71
N ALA A 211 78.80 21.41 -45.19
CA ALA A 211 78.93 21.71 -46.61
C ALA A 211 80.20 22.54 -46.89
N ASP A 212 80.76 22.30 -48.07
CA ASP A 212 81.74 23.17 -48.73
C ASP A 212 80.95 24.29 -49.42
N CYS A 213 81.04 25.52 -48.88
CA CYS A 213 80.21 26.64 -49.34
C CYS A 213 80.98 27.67 -50.18
N ASP A 214 82.30 27.77 -50.06
CA ASP A 214 83.15 28.59 -50.95
C ASP A 214 83.71 27.83 -52.17
N ASN A 215 83.61 26.49 -52.17
CA ASN A 215 84.12 25.57 -53.21
C ASN A 215 85.65 25.56 -53.30
N ASP A 216 86.36 25.87 -52.21
CA ASP A 216 87.81 25.65 -52.07
C ASP A 216 88.11 24.36 -51.26
N PRO A 217 88.35 23.21 -51.94
CA PRO A 217 88.60 21.94 -51.28
C PRO A 217 89.90 21.91 -50.46
N VAL A 218 90.71 22.98 -50.45
CA VAL A 218 91.86 23.11 -49.55
C VAL A 218 91.44 23.34 -48.09
N ASN A 219 90.31 24.01 -47.84
CA ASN A 219 89.87 24.34 -46.48
C ASN A 219 89.02 23.22 -45.85
N GLY A 220 88.21 22.51 -46.64
CA GLY A 220 87.40 21.36 -46.22
C GLY A 220 85.93 21.52 -46.59
N CYS A 221 85.05 21.14 -45.67
CA CYS A 221 83.64 21.57 -45.67
C CYS A 221 83.43 22.41 -44.41
N GLU A 222 83.30 23.72 -44.58
CA GLU A 222 83.58 24.72 -43.56
C GLU A 222 82.35 25.21 -42.78
N ILE A 223 81.14 24.96 -43.30
CA ILE A 223 79.88 25.43 -42.71
C ILE A 223 79.02 24.29 -42.18
N GLU A 224 78.62 24.38 -40.90
CA GLU A 224 77.65 23.47 -40.26
C GLU A 224 76.21 23.84 -40.64
N ILE A 225 75.83 23.49 -41.87
CA ILE A 225 74.47 23.69 -42.43
C ILE A 225 73.35 23.01 -41.61
N ALA A 226 73.68 22.11 -40.68
CA ALA A 226 72.73 21.51 -39.75
C ALA A 226 72.26 22.45 -38.63
N ALA A 227 73.04 23.47 -38.28
CA ALA A 227 72.86 24.27 -37.06
C ALA A 227 73.02 25.79 -37.23
N ASP A 228 73.68 26.29 -38.28
CA ASP A 228 73.80 27.73 -38.53
C ASP A 228 72.49 28.35 -39.05
N PRO A 229 71.86 29.33 -38.34
CA PRO A 229 70.67 30.04 -38.81
C PRO A 229 70.87 30.84 -40.11
N ASN A 230 72.10 31.06 -40.57
CA ASN A 230 72.43 31.82 -41.78
C ASN A 230 72.68 30.92 -43.01
N ASN A 231 72.88 29.62 -42.81
CA ASN A 231 73.21 28.63 -43.83
C ASN A 231 72.41 27.33 -43.65
N CYS A 232 71.16 27.45 -43.21
CA CYS A 232 70.38 26.34 -42.71
C CYS A 232 69.90 25.42 -43.83
N GLY A 233 70.29 24.15 -43.78
CA GLY A 233 69.98 23.13 -44.79
C GLY A 233 70.83 23.22 -46.06
N THR A 234 71.15 24.43 -46.53
CA THR A 234 72.18 24.66 -47.57
C THR A 234 72.89 25.99 -47.35
N CYS A 235 74.10 26.12 -47.90
CA CYS A 235 74.86 27.36 -48.02
C CYS A 235 73.96 28.55 -48.45
N GLY A 236 74.10 29.69 -47.77
CA GLY A 236 73.40 30.95 -48.06
C GLY A 236 71.91 31.01 -47.67
N VAL A 237 71.32 29.96 -47.12
CA VAL A 237 69.90 29.95 -46.70
C VAL A 237 69.75 30.45 -45.27
N GLY A 238 69.53 31.76 -45.13
CA GLY A 238 69.22 32.40 -43.86
C GLY A 238 67.76 32.24 -43.44
N CYS A 239 67.53 31.81 -42.20
CA CYS A 239 66.20 31.68 -41.62
C CYS A 239 65.64 33.06 -41.21
N ALA A 240 64.50 33.46 -41.79
CA ALA A 240 63.85 34.74 -41.48
C ALA A 240 62.34 34.57 -41.31
N PHE A 241 61.81 35.11 -40.20
CA PHE A 241 60.38 35.08 -39.87
C PHE A 241 59.91 36.50 -39.50
N PRO A 242 58.80 37.02 -40.07
CA PRO A 242 58.26 38.32 -39.70
C PRO A 242 58.00 38.43 -38.18
N HIS A 243 58.48 39.51 -37.56
CA HIS A 243 58.30 39.80 -36.14
C HIS A 243 58.69 38.68 -35.17
N ALA A 244 59.64 37.81 -35.56
CA ALA A 244 60.13 36.70 -34.73
C ALA A 244 61.64 36.50 -34.87
N THR A 245 62.24 35.78 -33.92
CA THR A 245 63.63 35.31 -33.98
C THR A 245 63.70 33.89 -34.52
N SER A 246 64.67 33.61 -35.40
CA SER A 246 64.87 32.31 -36.05
C SER A 246 65.97 31.48 -35.39
N ALA A 247 65.89 30.17 -35.60
CA ALA A 247 66.95 29.20 -35.32
C ALA A 247 67.04 28.17 -36.47
N CYS A 248 68.15 27.44 -36.56
CA CYS A 248 68.29 26.27 -37.41
C CYS A 248 68.40 25.02 -36.53
N ALA A 249 67.69 23.95 -36.88
CA ALA A 249 67.83 22.64 -36.25
C ALA A 249 67.72 21.54 -37.31
N SER A 250 68.70 20.64 -37.35
CA SER A 250 68.81 19.54 -38.31
C SER A 250 68.70 19.99 -39.78
N GLY A 251 69.20 21.20 -40.09
CA GLY A 251 69.09 21.80 -41.42
C GLY A 251 67.70 22.32 -41.79
N THR A 252 66.83 22.58 -40.81
CA THR A 252 65.51 23.18 -41.01
C THR A 252 65.35 24.47 -40.19
N CYS A 253 64.78 25.51 -40.82
CA CYS A 253 64.50 26.77 -40.16
C CYS A 253 63.31 26.65 -39.20
N GLN A 254 63.48 27.09 -37.96
CA GLN A 254 62.46 27.04 -36.91
C GLN A 254 62.25 28.42 -36.28
N LEU A 255 60.99 28.79 -36.06
CA LEU A 255 60.63 30.01 -35.33
C LEU A 255 60.89 29.77 -33.84
N ALA A 256 61.82 30.53 -33.25
CA ALA A 256 62.28 30.32 -31.88
C ALA A 256 61.45 31.10 -30.84
N ALA A 257 61.08 32.34 -31.15
CA ALA A 257 60.22 33.20 -30.31
C ALA A 257 59.67 34.38 -31.11
N CYS A 258 58.51 34.91 -30.71
CA CYS A 258 58.02 36.21 -31.18
C CYS A 258 58.85 37.38 -30.60
N GLN A 259 58.86 38.50 -31.30
CA GLN A 259 59.30 39.78 -30.75
C GLN A 259 58.30 40.27 -29.68
N ALA A 260 58.76 41.16 -28.79
CA ALA A 260 57.93 41.67 -27.70
C ALA A 260 56.63 42.31 -28.22
N ASP A 261 55.53 42.07 -27.51
CA ASP A 261 54.15 42.48 -27.85
C ASP A 261 53.57 41.94 -29.18
N TYR A 262 54.34 41.18 -29.97
CA TYR A 262 53.84 40.41 -31.10
C TYR A 262 53.48 38.98 -30.69
N LEU A 263 52.41 38.45 -31.30
CA LEU A 263 51.89 37.11 -31.05
C LEU A 263 51.73 36.36 -32.38
N ASN A 264 51.95 35.05 -32.35
CA ASN A 264 51.46 34.15 -33.38
C ASN A 264 50.15 33.52 -32.86
N CYS A 265 49.03 33.87 -33.48
CA CYS A 265 47.69 33.42 -33.09
C CYS A 265 47.18 32.25 -33.94
N ASP A 266 47.72 32.03 -35.15
CA ASP A 266 47.29 30.97 -36.07
C ASP A 266 48.12 29.65 -35.97
N ALA A 267 49.13 29.63 -35.10
CA ALA A 267 50.13 28.57 -34.91
C ALA A 267 51.05 28.28 -36.12
N GLN A 268 51.06 29.12 -37.16
CA GLN A 268 51.83 28.88 -38.39
C GLN A 268 53.22 29.55 -38.34
N ALA A 269 54.21 28.82 -37.81
CA ALA A 269 55.61 29.25 -37.75
C ALA A 269 56.21 29.78 -39.08
N ALA A 270 55.61 29.48 -40.24
CA ALA A 270 56.06 29.93 -41.55
C ALA A 270 55.72 31.39 -41.89
N ASN A 271 54.72 32.02 -41.25
CA ASN A 271 54.30 33.40 -41.56
C ASN A 271 54.81 34.45 -40.55
N GLY A 272 55.27 34.02 -39.36
CA GLY A 272 55.92 34.87 -38.36
C GLY A 272 55.13 34.98 -37.06
N CYS A 273 55.07 36.18 -36.49
CA CYS A 273 54.15 36.54 -35.42
C CYS A 273 53.34 37.76 -35.86
N GLU A 274 52.14 37.51 -36.34
CA GLU A 274 51.35 38.38 -37.21
C GLU A 274 50.48 39.42 -36.47
N VAL A 275 50.21 39.21 -35.18
CA VAL A 275 49.33 40.06 -34.36
C VAL A 275 50.12 40.97 -33.43
N TYR A 276 49.79 42.28 -33.40
CA TYR A 276 50.34 43.23 -32.43
C TYR A 276 49.36 43.49 -31.28
N SER A 277 49.60 42.81 -30.16
CA SER A 277 48.69 42.68 -29.01
C SER A 277 48.28 44.00 -28.32
N LYS A 278 48.94 45.12 -28.60
CA LYS A 278 48.67 46.40 -27.92
C LYS A 278 47.54 47.22 -28.52
N THR A 279 47.15 46.94 -29.76
CA THR A 279 46.14 47.71 -30.51
C THR A 279 45.19 46.85 -31.33
N ASP A 280 45.43 45.55 -31.49
CA ASP A 280 44.53 44.66 -32.20
C ASP A 280 43.21 44.46 -31.41
N PRO A 281 42.03 44.83 -31.95
CA PRO A 281 40.77 44.74 -31.21
C PRO A 281 40.22 43.31 -31.06
N ASP A 282 40.76 42.34 -31.79
CA ASP A 282 40.32 40.93 -31.76
C ASP A 282 41.32 40.02 -31.01
N HIS A 283 42.52 40.51 -30.70
CA HIS A 283 43.60 39.81 -30.00
C HIS A 283 44.32 40.72 -28.97
N CYS A 284 43.54 41.49 -28.21
CA CYS A 284 44.04 42.49 -27.29
C CYS A 284 44.70 41.83 -26.07
N GLY A 285 46.00 42.02 -25.91
CA GLY A 285 46.81 41.39 -24.86
C GLY A 285 47.16 39.91 -25.10
N SER A 286 46.26 39.11 -25.69
CA SER A 286 46.47 37.67 -25.93
C SER A 286 45.67 37.10 -27.12
N CYS A 287 46.08 35.93 -27.61
CA CYS A 287 45.34 35.15 -28.62
C CYS A 287 44.42 34.10 -27.95
N PRO A 288 43.16 33.94 -28.38
CA PRO A 288 42.27 34.97 -28.93
C PRO A 288 41.68 35.80 -27.77
N THR A 289 41.60 37.13 -27.92
CA THR A 289 41.07 38.01 -26.86
C THR A 289 40.44 39.25 -27.49
N SER A 290 39.21 39.08 -27.98
CA SER A 290 38.49 40.15 -28.66
C SER A 290 37.78 41.08 -27.68
N CYS A 291 37.98 42.39 -27.88
CA CYS A 291 37.33 43.42 -27.08
C CYS A 291 35.88 43.58 -27.51
N ASN A 292 34.98 42.74 -26.97
CA ASN A 292 33.54 42.80 -27.23
C ASN A 292 32.81 43.31 -25.96
N PRO A 293 32.70 44.63 -25.74
CA PRO A 293 32.03 45.18 -24.56
C PRO A 293 30.52 44.94 -24.60
N ASP A 294 29.94 44.43 -23.52
CA ASP A 294 28.49 44.28 -23.40
C ASP A 294 27.81 45.66 -23.44
N GLY A 295 26.95 45.86 -24.44
CA GLY A 295 26.25 47.14 -24.71
C GLY A 295 27.10 48.25 -25.35
N GLY A 296 28.42 48.07 -25.50
CA GLY A 296 29.32 49.08 -26.07
C GLY A 296 29.26 49.15 -27.61
N THR A 297 29.48 50.34 -28.17
CA THR A 297 29.30 50.56 -29.63
C THR A 297 30.56 50.37 -30.50
N GLN A 298 31.75 50.21 -29.91
CA GLN A 298 33.02 50.02 -30.65
C GLN A 298 33.98 49.08 -29.88
N LYS A 299 34.79 48.32 -30.64
CA LYS A 299 35.90 47.52 -30.08
C LYS A 299 37.17 48.38 -29.97
N SER A 300 37.52 48.85 -28.79
CA SER A 300 38.77 49.60 -28.55
C SER A 300 39.78 48.77 -27.75
N CYS A 301 40.93 48.46 -28.35
CA CYS A 301 42.11 47.92 -27.65
C CYS A 301 43.17 49.02 -27.46
N LYS A 302 43.65 49.20 -26.23
CA LYS A 302 44.57 50.29 -25.87
C LYS A 302 45.64 49.79 -24.89
N ASN A 303 46.90 49.80 -25.33
CA ASN A 303 48.05 49.23 -24.59
C ASN A 303 47.90 47.74 -24.22
N GLY A 304 47.03 46.99 -24.91
CA GLY A 304 46.73 45.59 -24.62
C GLY A 304 45.68 45.39 -23.52
N VAL A 305 44.82 46.39 -23.30
CA VAL A 305 43.63 46.31 -22.45
C VAL A 305 42.42 46.80 -23.26
N CYS A 306 41.29 46.11 -23.12
CA CYS A 306 40.03 46.54 -23.73
C CYS A 306 39.43 47.73 -22.98
N VAL A 307 38.88 48.70 -23.71
CA VAL A 307 38.22 49.89 -23.13
C VAL A 307 36.92 50.21 -23.87
N THR A 308 35.96 50.78 -23.16
CA THR A 308 34.64 51.16 -23.68
C THR A 308 34.52 52.68 -23.69
N ASP A 309 34.69 53.31 -24.86
CA ASP A 309 34.75 54.77 -24.95
C ASP A 309 33.35 55.46 -24.86
N THR A 310 32.27 54.78 -25.28
CA THR A 310 30.87 55.26 -25.14
C THR A 310 29.84 54.12 -25.14
N CYS A 311 28.85 54.21 -24.25
CA CYS A 311 27.66 53.35 -24.25
C CYS A 311 26.64 53.69 -25.33
N ALA A 312 25.82 52.72 -25.73
CA ALA A 312 24.71 52.93 -26.65
C ALA A 312 23.56 53.73 -25.99
N PRO A 313 22.78 54.54 -26.75
CA PRO A 313 21.62 55.25 -26.20
C PRO A 313 20.61 54.27 -25.56
N GLY A 314 20.32 54.46 -24.28
CA GLY A 314 19.51 53.53 -23.48
C GLY A 314 20.31 52.48 -22.71
N THR A 315 21.64 52.61 -22.63
CA THR A 315 22.52 51.86 -21.73
C THR A 315 23.44 52.82 -20.97
N GLY A 316 23.85 52.45 -19.76
CA GLY A 316 24.71 53.29 -18.91
C GLY A 316 25.86 52.51 -18.29
N ASP A 317 27.01 53.18 -18.21
CA ASP A 317 28.12 52.87 -17.30
C ASP A 317 27.71 53.40 -15.91
N CYS A 318 27.54 52.49 -14.95
CA CYS A 318 26.92 52.77 -13.66
C CYS A 318 27.85 52.61 -12.45
N ASP A 319 29.05 52.06 -12.62
CA ASP A 319 30.13 52.09 -11.62
C ASP A 319 31.27 53.07 -11.98
N GLY A 320 31.28 53.60 -13.20
CA GLY A 320 32.29 54.52 -13.74
C GLY A 320 33.50 53.81 -14.34
N ASN A 321 33.44 52.48 -14.54
CA ASN A 321 34.55 51.68 -15.03
C ASN A 321 34.34 51.24 -16.49
N THR A 322 34.88 52.05 -17.39
CA THR A 322 34.96 51.80 -18.84
C THR A 322 35.61 50.47 -19.26
N SER A 323 36.12 49.67 -18.32
CA SER A 323 36.69 48.34 -18.54
C SER A 323 35.66 47.20 -18.50
N ASN A 324 34.47 47.39 -17.88
CA ASN A 324 33.41 46.35 -17.83
C ASN A 324 32.22 46.57 -18.79
N GLY A 325 32.08 47.76 -19.38
CA GLY A 325 31.13 48.01 -20.48
C GLY A 325 30.03 48.98 -20.09
N CYS A 326 28.78 48.51 -20.18
CA CYS A 326 27.58 49.29 -19.89
C CYS A 326 26.59 48.39 -19.13
N GLU A 327 26.64 48.40 -17.79
CA GLU A 327 26.12 47.32 -16.94
C GLU A 327 24.59 47.16 -16.99
N THR A 328 23.86 48.18 -17.45
CA THR A 328 22.40 48.15 -17.43
C THR A 328 21.76 48.89 -18.61
N ASN A 329 20.61 48.37 -19.06
CA ASN A 329 19.74 49.04 -20.01
C ASN A 329 18.83 50.02 -19.26
N THR A 330 19.09 51.32 -19.40
CA THR A 330 18.34 52.37 -18.70
C THR A 330 16.93 52.58 -19.25
N ASN A 331 16.57 51.95 -20.38
CA ASN A 331 15.23 52.03 -20.95
C ASN A 331 14.30 50.89 -20.47
N THR A 332 14.84 49.84 -19.83
CA THR A 332 14.08 48.66 -19.38
C THR A 332 14.39 48.18 -17.96
N SER A 333 15.48 48.63 -17.33
CA SER A 333 15.87 48.24 -15.97
C SER A 333 15.06 48.98 -14.90
N PRO A 334 14.23 48.31 -14.07
CA PRO A 334 13.47 48.97 -13.00
C PRO A 334 14.34 49.53 -11.87
N THR A 335 15.62 49.16 -11.80
CA THR A 335 16.59 49.61 -10.78
C THR A 335 17.53 50.72 -11.29
N SER A 336 17.43 51.12 -12.56
CA SER A 336 18.25 52.18 -13.18
C SER A 336 17.51 52.82 -14.36
N CYS A 337 16.24 53.17 -14.15
CA CYS A 337 15.36 53.66 -15.20
C CYS A 337 15.67 55.13 -15.54
N GLY A 338 15.93 55.43 -16.81
CA GLY A 338 16.35 56.74 -17.30
C GLY A 338 17.78 57.16 -16.87
N SER A 339 18.29 56.66 -15.74
CA SER A 339 19.66 56.88 -15.27
C SER A 339 20.11 55.82 -14.25
N CYS A 340 21.43 55.62 -14.13
CA CYS A 340 22.06 54.69 -13.20
C CYS A 340 21.61 54.91 -11.75
N GLY A 341 21.17 53.84 -11.09
CA GLY A 341 20.70 53.85 -9.70
C GLY A 341 19.33 54.49 -9.47
N PHE A 342 18.66 55.00 -10.50
CA PHE A 342 17.28 55.48 -10.39
C PHE A 342 16.31 54.29 -10.37
N ALA A 343 16.11 53.72 -9.19
CA ALA A 343 15.15 52.66 -8.97
C ALA A 343 13.71 53.22 -8.95
N CYS A 344 12.85 52.66 -9.79
CA CYS A 344 11.42 52.94 -9.77
C CYS A 344 10.82 52.46 -8.45
N GLN A 345 10.10 53.33 -7.74
CA GLN A 345 9.45 53.00 -6.46
C GLN A 345 7.99 53.40 -6.48
N PHE A 346 7.12 52.43 -6.27
CA PHE A 346 5.68 52.57 -6.13
C PHE A 346 5.24 51.88 -4.84
N ALA A 347 4.26 52.44 -4.12
CA ALA A 347 3.73 51.80 -2.93
C ALA A 347 2.88 50.57 -3.32
N HIS A 348 3.18 49.41 -2.74
CA HIS A 348 2.42 48.17 -2.96
C HIS A 348 2.24 47.76 -4.44
N ALA A 349 3.25 48.00 -5.27
CA ALA A 349 3.21 47.66 -6.69
C ALA A 349 4.58 47.30 -7.25
N THR A 350 4.57 46.41 -8.24
CA THR A 350 5.74 46.05 -9.04
C THR A 350 6.01 47.13 -10.10
N PRO A 351 7.20 47.76 -10.11
CA PRO A 351 7.59 48.71 -11.15
C PRO A 351 7.98 48.02 -12.46
N ILE A 352 7.76 48.69 -13.58
CA ILE A 352 8.44 48.45 -14.85
C ILE A 352 9.09 49.75 -15.32
N CYS A 353 10.23 49.63 -16.00
CA CYS A 353 10.82 50.74 -16.76
C CYS A 353 10.48 50.54 -18.22
N THR A 354 9.94 51.57 -18.90
CA THR A 354 9.73 51.53 -20.35
C THR A 354 10.16 52.83 -20.99
N SER A 355 11.07 52.76 -21.96
CA SER A 355 11.65 53.92 -22.67
C SER A 355 12.43 54.91 -21.78
N GLY A 356 12.74 54.53 -20.53
CA GLY A 356 13.45 55.37 -19.56
C GLY A 356 12.53 56.03 -18.51
N ASP A 357 11.21 55.88 -18.65
CA ASP A 357 10.21 56.32 -17.67
C ASP A 357 9.74 55.14 -16.80
N CYS A 358 9.52 55.42 -15.51
CA CYS A 358 8.98 54.46 -14.55
C CYS A 358 7.46 54.38 -14.65
N HIS A 359 6.93 53.17 -14.84
CA HIS A 359 5.51 52.88 -14.93
C HIS A 359 5.10 51.79 -13.94
N LEU A 360 3.82 51.78 -13.57
CA LEU A 360 3.24 50.76 -12.70
C LEU A 360 2.90 49.51 -13.52
N ALA A 361 3.60 48.40 -13.27
CA ALA A 361 3.41 47.16 -14.05
C ALA A 361 2.19 46.38 -13.59
N SER A 362 2.09 46.17 -12.28
CA SER A 362 0.99 45.49 -11.60
C SER A 362 1.04 45.82 -10.12
N CYS A 363 -0.12 45.86 -9.46
CA CYS A 363 -0.18 45.92 -8.00
C CYS A 363 0.34 44.63 -7.36
N ASP A 364 0.79 44.74 -6.11
CA ASP A 364 1.06 43.58 -5.27
C ASP A 364 -0.24 42.83 -4.97
N ALA A 365 -0.15 41.53 -4.73
CA ALA A 365 -1.32 40.69 -4.46
C ALA A 365 -2.10 41.22 -3.24
N GLY A 366 -3.35 41.64 -3.46
CA GLY A 366 -4.18 42.23 -2.41
C GLY A 366 -4.17 43.75 -2.33
N TYR A 367 -3.59 44.43 -3.33
CA TYR A 367 -3.67 45.88 -3.52
C TYR A 367 -4.20 46.23 -4.92
N ALA A 368 -4.75 47.42 -5.06
CA ALA A 368 -5.21 47.98 -6.33
C ALA A 368 -4.93 49.48 -6.40
N ASN A 369 -4.72 50.00 -7.61
CA ASN A 369 -4.72 51.43 -7.89
C ASN A 369 -6.16 51.84 -8.20
N CYS A 370 -6.80 52.60 -7.31
CA CYS A 370 -8.24 52.89 -7.41
C CYS A 370 -8.58 54.36 -7.68
N ASP A 371 -7.60 55.28 -7.63
CA ASP A 371 -7.76 56.66 -8.11
C ASP A 371 -7.27 56.86 -9.57
N GLY A 372 -6.58 55.87 -10.15
CA GLY A 372 -6.03 55.88 -11.50
C GLY A 372 -4.64 56.51 -11.62
N ASN A 373 -3.97 56.82 -10.51
CA ASN A 373 -2.74 57.60 -10.49
C ASN A 373 -1.49 56.72 -10.25
N GLU A 374 -0.81 56.27 -11.31
CA GLU A 374 0.40 55.43 -11.21
C GLU A 374 1.45 56.00 -10.23
N ALA A 375 1.55 57.34 -10.10
CA ALA A 375 2.55 58.01 -9.29
C ALA A 375 2.40 57.87 -7.75
N ASN A 376 1.30 57.31 -7.24
CA ASN A 376 1.16 56.96 -5.81
C ASN A 376 1.20 55.44 -5.52
N GLY A 377 1.27 54.59 -6.55
CA GLY A 377 1.34 53.13 -6.44
C GLY A 377 -0.03 52.46 -6.51
N CYS A 378 -0.27 51.46 -5.67
CA CYS A 378 -1.57 50.82 -5.49
C CYS A 378 -2.03 51.06 -4.06
N GLU A 379 -2.68 52.21 -3.86
CA GLU A 379 -2.98 52.79 -2.55
C GLU A 379 -4.08 52.05 -1.77
N SER A 380 -4.88 51.23 -2.46
CA SER A 380 -6.05 50.56 -1.91
C SER A 380 -5.79 49.08 -1.63
N ASN A 381 -5.63 48.72 -0.34
CA ASN A 381 -5.61 47.31 0.08
C ASN A 381 -6.99 46.66 -0.16
N THR A 382 -7.08 45.73 -1.10
CA THR A 382 -8.33 45.05 -1.47
C THR A 382 -8.66 43.85 -0.59
N LEU A 383 -7.75 43.40 0.28
CA LEU A 383 -7.97 42.26 1.19
C LEU A 383 -8.68 42.64 2.50
N THR A 384 -8.55 43.89 2.93
CA THR A 384 -9.00 44.37 4.26
C THR A 384 -9.75 45.71 4.23
N SER A 385 -9.72 46.47 3.13
CA SER A 385 -10.51 47.70 3.02
C SER A 385 -11.99 47.39 2.76
N THR A 386 -12.86 47.76 3.70
CA THR A 386 -14.32 47.71 3.50
C THR A 386 -14.82 48.65 2.40
N SER A 387 -13.98 49.54 1.85
CA SER A 387 -14.32 50.40 0.71
C SER A 387 -13.85 49.86 -0.65
N ASN A 388 -12.95 48.87 -0.68
CA ASN A 388 -12.35 48.32 -1.91
C ASN A 388 -12.25 46.78 -1.85
N CYS A 389 -13.24 46.11 -1.24
CA CYS A 389 -13.10 44.71 -0.88
C CYS A 389 -13.19 43.77 -2.10
N GLY A 390 -12.07 43.14 -2.44
CA GLY A 390 -11.93 42.35 -3.67
C GLY A 390 -11.77 43.19 -4.95
N GLY A 391 -11.79 44.52 -4.87
CA GLY A 391 -11.63 45.42 -6.02
C GLY A 391 -12.01 46.87 -5.75
N CYS A 392 -11.57 47.77 -6.63
CA CYS A 392 -11.81 49.22 -6.50
C CYS A 392 -13.30 49.58 -6.45
N GLY A 393 -13.70 50.33 -5.43
CA GLY A 393 -15.09 50.75 -5.20
C GLY A 393 -16.03 49.63 -4.75
N ALA A 394 -15.53 48.41 -4.52
CA ALA A 394 -16.31 47.30 -3.99
C ALA A 394 -16.64 47.53 -2.51
N LEU A 395 -17.72 48.28 -2.28
CA LEU A 395 -18.15 48.74 -0.96
C LEU A 395 -18.75 47.58 -0.14
N CYS A 396 -17.95 47.02 0.75
CA CYS A 396 -18.38 46.05 1.75
C CYS A 396 -19.13 46.77 2.88
N THR A 397 -20.41 47.05 2.63
CA THR A 397 -21.29 47.81 3.53
C THR A 397 -22.04 46.91 4.49
N ALA A 398 -22.14 47.32 5.75
CA ALA A 398 -22.97 46.67 6.77
C ALA A 398 -24.41 46.44 6.27
N LYS A 399 -24.97 45.29 6.64
CA LYS A 399 -26.27 44.78 6.18
C LYS A 399 -27.24 44.69 7.35
N PRO A 400 -28.55 44.43 7.13
CA PRO A 400 -29.46 44.10 8.22
C PRO A 400 -28.88 42.98 9.09
N HIS A 401 -28.80 43.25 10.39
CA HIS A 401 -28.27 42.34 11.41
C HIS A 401 -26.83 41.84 11.19
N ALA A 402 -25.99 42.59 10.45
CA ALA A 402 -24.60 42.22 10.22
C ALA A 402 -23.66 43.42 10.09
N THR A 403 -22.57 43.36 10.84
CA THR A 403 -21.38 44.18 10.54
C THR A 403 -20.62 43.55 9.37
N ALA A 404 -20.22 44.36 8.39
CA ALA A 404 -19.50 43.87 7.21
C ALA A 404 -18.00 44.08 7.39
N ALA A 405 -17.23 43.01 7.17
CA ALA A 405 -15.78 43.00 7.25
C ALA A 405 -15.19 42.57 5.90
N CYS A 406 -14.07 43.17 5.51
CA CYS A 406 -13.31 42.65 4.37
C CYS A 406 -12.24 41.69 4.88
N VAL A 407 -12.30 40.43 4.45
CA VAL A 407 -11.40 39.36 4.87
C VAL A 407 -10.93 38.62 3.64
N ALA A 408 -9.61 38.56 3.44
CA ALA A 408 -8.98 37.94 2.27
C ALA A 408 -9.53 38.41 0.90
N GLY A 409 -10.13 39.61 0.84
CA GLY A 409 -10.74 40.17 -0.37
C GLY A 409 -12.17 39.69 -0.66
N SER A 410 -12.77 38.93 0.27
CA SER A 410 -14.21 38.67 0.29
C SER A 410 -14.90 39.60 1.30
N CYS A 411 -16.10 40.06 0.98
CA CYS A 411 -16.94 40.80 1.93
C CYS A 411 -17.69 39.78 2.79
N GLU A 412 -17.22 39.59 4.01
CA GLU A 412 -17.81 38.70 5.00
C GLU A 412 -18.81 39.45 5.89
N LEU A 413 -19.87 38.75 6.31
CA LEU A 413 -20.85 39.26 7.27
C LEU A 413 -20.57 38.69 8.66
N ASN A 414 -20.09 39.55 9.56
CA ASN A 414 -20.09 39.27 10.98
C ASN A 414 -21.48 39.62 11.55
N CYS A 415 -22.35 38.62 11.60
CA CYS A 415 -23.71 38.73 12.13
C CYS A 415 -23.75 39.28 13.55
N ASP A 416 -24.77 40.11 13.83
CA ASP A 416 -25.09 40.55 15.17
C ASP A 416 -25.45 39.35 16.06
N THR A 417 -25.16 39.45 17.37
CA THR A 417 -25.39 38.35 18.32
C THR A 417 -26.86 37.91 18.33
N GLY A 418 -27.10 36.70 17.85
CA GLY A 418 -28.45 36.13 17.74
C GLY A 418 -29.06 36.13 16.34
N PHE A 419 -28.27 36.49 15.31
CA PHE A 419 -28.60 36.35 13.89
C PHE A 419 -27.58 35.48 13.16
N ALA A 420 -27.97 34.91 12.02
CA ALA A 420 -27.11 34.13 11.13
C ALA A 420 -27.48 34.37 9.65
N ASP A 421 -26.49 34.24 8.76
CA ASP A 421 -26.65 34.15 7.30
C ASP A 421 -26.90 32.66 6.97
N CYS A 422 -28.09 32.33 6.44
CA CYS A 422 -28.54 30.94 6.29
C CYS A 422 -28.80 30.51 4.85
N ASP A 423 -29.03 31.43 3.91
CA ASP A 423 -28.93 31.16 2.46
C ASP A 423 -27.51 31.40 1.89
N SER A 424 -26.53 31.76 2.74
CA SER A 424 -25.13 32.07 2.38
C SER A 424 -25.01 33.24 1.41
N ASN A 425 -25.88 34.24 1.56
CA ASN A 425 -26.15 35.29 0.58
C ASN A 425 -25.96 36.68 1.17
N ALA A 426 -24.70 37.06 1.38
CA ALA A 426 -24.25 38.35 1.90
C ALA A 426 -24.84 39.61 1.21
N ALA A 427 -25.61 39.47 0.13
CA ALA A 427 -26.44 40.53 -0.41
C ALA A 427 -27.60 40.94 0.53
N ASN A 428 -28.21 40.01 1.27
CA ASN A 428 -29.44 40.22 2.05
C ASN A 428 -29.18 40.60 3.54
N GLY A 429 -28.16 40.04 4.20
CA GLY A 429 -27.79 40.31 5.59
C GLY A 429 -27.51 39.03 6.37
N CYS A 430 -27.75 39.06 7.68
CA CYS A 430 -27.93 37.84 8.48
C CYS A 430 -29.41 37.73 8.82
N GLU A 431 -30.15 37.09 7.92
CA GLU A 431 -31.60 37.14 7.80
C GLU A 431 -32.35 36.30 8.84
N ALA A 432 -31.72 35.26 9.38
CA ALA A 432 -32.33 34.36 10.35
C ALA A 432 -32.09 34.81 11.80
N GLY A 433 -33.17 35.14 12.52
CA GLY A 433 -33.13 35.50 13.93
C GLY A 433 -33.02 34.29 14.86
N VAL A 434 -31.86 33.63 14.90
CA VAL A 434 -31.65 32.31 15.53
C VAL A 434 -32.01 32.21 17.02
N LEU A 435 -32.23 33.32 17.74
CA LEU A 435 -32.69 33.28 19.14
C LEU A 435 -34.20 33.12 19.32
N GLY A 436 -35.00 33.32 18.27
CA GLY A 436 -36.47 33.34 18.34
C GLY A 436 -37.21 32.86 17.08
N ASP A 437 -36.53 32.63 15.97
CA ASP A 437 -37.13 31.97 14.79
C ASP A 437 -37.28 30.46 15.03
N VAL A 438 -38.47 29.94 14.77
CA VAL A 438 -38.83 28.52 14.88
C VAL A 438 -38.19 27.67 13.77
N LEU A 439 -37.85 28.27 12.63
CA LEU A 439 -37.24 27.56 11.49
C LEU A 439 -35.70 27.49 11.57
N HIS A 440 -35.08 28.33 12.39
CA HIS A 440 -33.63 28.51 12.45
C HIS A 440 -33.11 28.61 13.90
N CYS A 441 -33.71 27.86 14.82
CA CYS A 441 -33.52 28.06 16.25
C CYS A 441 -32.16 27.56 16.75
N GLY A 442 -31.26 28.46 17.12
CA GLY A 442 -29.88 28.16 17.52
C GLY A 442 -28.93 27.95 16.33
N SER A 443 -29.42 27.51 15.17
CA SER A 443 -28.66 27.49 13.92
C SER A 443 -29.55 27.46 12.67
N CYS A 444 -28.96 27.82 11.53
CA CYS A 444 -29.58 27.83 10.20
C CYS A 444 -30.24 26.53 9.72
N THR A 445 -29.96 25.39 10.35
CA THR A 445 -30.55 24.09 9.98
C THR A 445 -31.50 23.54 11.04
N THR A 446 -31.68 24.25 12.16
CA THR A 446 -32.43 23.77 13.32
C THR A 446 -33.87 24.29 13.29
N ALA A 447 -34.68 23.73 12.40
CA ALA A 447 -36.13 23.91 12.45
C ALA A 447 -36.72 23.10 13.61
N CYS A 448 -37.42 23.76 14.53
CA CYS A 448 -38.06 23.10 15.66
C CYS A 448 -39.26 22.26 15.19
N SER A 449 -39.35 21.03 15.67
CA SER A 449 -40.36 20.07 15.25
C SER A 449 -41.79 20.53 15.56
N SER A 450 -42.66 20.46 14.56
CA SER A 450 -44.11 20.63 14.70
C SER A 450 -44.86 19.29 14.83
N ALA A 451 -44.15 18.20 15.12
CA ALA A 451 -44.75 16.88 15.30
C ALA A 451 -45.55 16.82 16.61
N HIS A 452 -46.88 16.89 16.48
CA HIS A 452 -47.86 16.77 17.56
C HIS A 452 -47.67 17.77 18.72
N GLY A 453 -47.22 18.98 18.39
CA GLY A 453 -47.13 20.09 19.33
C GLY A 453 -46.91 21.42 18.62
N THR A 454 -47.09 22.51 19.37
CA THR A 454 -46.74 23.86 18.92
C THR A 454 -45.28 24.14 19.25
N PRO A 455 -44.37 24.29 18.26
CA PRO A 455 -42.99 24.65 18.51
C PRO A 455 -42.83 26.15 18.79
N GLY A 456 -41.80 26.47 19.58
CA GLY A 456 -41.33 27.83 19.82
C GLY A 456 -39.81 27.84 19.98
N CYS A 457 -39.14 28.91 19.57
CA CYS A 457 -37.72 29.09 19.84
C CYS A 457 -37.54 30.04 21.04
N ALA A 458 -36.75 29.62 22.03
CA ALA A 458 -36.45 30.42 23.21
C ALA A 458 -34.94 30.48 23.43
N THR A 459 -34.34 31.66 23.27
CA THR A 459 -32.89 31.88 23.45
C THR A 459 -32.01 30.95 22.61
N GLY A 460 -32.47 30.57 21.42
CA GLY A 460 -31.76 29.65 20.52
C GLY A 460 -31.85 28.17 20.91
N VAL A 461 -32.81 27.81 21.77
CA VAL A 461 -33.15 26.41 22.08
C VAL A 461 -34.60 26.15 21.65
N CYS A 462 -34.81 25.05 20.93
CA CYS A 462 -36.16 24.61 20.59
C CYS A 462 -36.94 24.23 21.85
N THR A 463 -38.17 24.72 21.93
CA THR A 463 -39.16 24.38 22.94
C THR A 463 -40.41 23.89 22.22
N ILE A 464 -41.16 22.97 22.83
CA ILE A 464 -42.41 22.47 22.25
C ILE A 464 -43.49 22.40 23.33
N THR A 465 -44.71 22.77 22.96
CA THR A 465 -45.91 22.57 23.80
C THR A 465 -46.75 21.49 23.12
N CYS A 466 -46.77 20.30 23.68
CA CYS A 466 -47.44 19.15 23.07
C CYS A 466 -48.95 19.30 22.95
N ASP A 467 -49.50 18.73 21.87
CA ASP A 467 -50.92 18.56 21.69
C ASP A 467 -51.48 17.59 22.75
N SER A 468 -52.74 17.78 23.13
CA SER A 468 -53.40 16.97 24.16
C SER A 468 -53.35 15.48 23.84
N GLY A 469 -52.57 14.72 24.63
CA GLY A 469 -52.39 13.28 24.48
C GLY A 469 -51.11 12.84 23.78
N TRP A 470 -50.18 13.77 23.52
CA TRP A 470 -48.81 13.50 23.10
C TRP A 470 -47.82 14.08 24.12
N GLY A 471 -46.59 13.56 24.13
CA GLY A 471 -45.52 14.01 25.01
C GLY A 471 -44.15 13.86 24.34
N ASP A 472 -43.23 14.74 24.75
CA ASP A 472 -41.78 14.64 24.58
C ASP A 472 -41.27 13.71 25.68
N CYS A 473 -41.05 12.43 25.34
CA CYS A 473 -40.77 11.38 26.34
C CYS A 473 -39.40 10.70 26.19
N ASP A 474 -38.56 11.13 25.25
CA ASP A 474 -37.17 10.70 25.13
C ASP A 474 -36.16 11.84 25.42
N THR A 475 -34.92 11.73 24.94
CA THR A 475 -33.88 12.77 25.09
C THR A 475 -33.05 12.94 23.80
N GLY A 476 -33.60 12.56 22.65
CA GLY A 476 -32.92 12.44 21.37
C GLY A 476 -33.69 13.00 20.18
N ALA A 477 -35.01 13.12 20.26
CA ALA A 477 -35.84 13.76 19.23
C ALA A 477 -36.66 14.91 19.84
N ALA A 478 -36.29 16.16 19.55
CA ALA A 478 -37.13 17.30 19.94
C ALA A 478 -38.47 17.22 19.20
N GLY A 479 -39.56 17.00 19.93
CA GLY A 479 -40.89 16.73 19.37
C GLY A 479 -41.89 16.32 20.45
N CYS A 480 -43.07 15.87 20.03
CA CYS A 480 -44.02 15.19 20.91
C CYS A 480 -44.37 13.84 20.27
N GLU A 481 -43.33 13.03 20.10
CA GLU A 481 -43.32 11.76 19.37
C GLU A 481 -44.13 10.65 20.06
N THR A 482 -44.28 10.71 21.39
CA THR A 482 -44.89 9.64 22.16
C THR A 482 -46.38 9.87 22.36
N ASN A 483 -47.19 8.98 21.77
CA ASN A 483 -48.65 9.01 21.95
C ASN A 483 -49.03 8.49 23.34
N LEU A 484 -49.32 9.41 24.26
CA LEU A 484 -49.68 9.10 25.65
C LEU A 484 -51.01 8.34 25.76
N ASN A 485 -51.84 8.28 24.72
CA ASN A 485 -53.12 7.55 24.76
C ASN A 485 -52.98 6.05 24.49
N THR A 486 -51.89 5.62 23.86
CA THR A 486 -51.68 4.23 23.40
C THR A 486 -50.31 3.65 23.74
N SER A 487 -49.33 4.49 24.12
CA SER A 487 -48.01 4.01 24.56
C SER A 487 -48.12 3.24 25.87
N LYS A 488 -47.75 1.95 25.84
CA LYS A 488 -47.69 1.08 27.02
C LYS A 488 -46.75 1.64 28.09
N ASP A 489 -45.66 2.26 27.67
CA ASP A 489 -44.54 2.62 28.55
C ASP A 489 -44.62 4.09 29.02
N HIS A 490 -45.51 4.89 28.43
CA HIS A 490 -45.71 6.31 28.70
C HIS A 490 -47.22 6.67 28.75
N CYS A 491 -48.03 5.88 29.44
CA CYS A 491 -49.50 5.99 29.39
C CYS A 491 -50.05 7.18 30.19
N GLY A 492 -50.57 8.20 29.50
CA GLY A 492 -51.04 9.45 30.09
C GLY A 492 -49.93 10.40 30.58
N THR A 493 -48.74 9.89 30.91
CA THR A 493 -47.53 10.70 31.21
C THR A 493 -46.26 9.97 30.74
N CYS A 494 -45.19 10.72 30.46
CA CYS A 494 -43.89 10.21 30.01
C CYS A 494 -43.14 9.27 30.98
N SER A 495 -43.72 8.83 32.09
CA SER A 495 -43.12 7.79 32.95
C SER A 495 -44.13 6.75 33.46
N THR A 496 -45.35 6.73 32.93
CA THR A 496 -46.37 5.74 33.32
C THR A 496 -46.21 4.43 32.53
N VAL A 497 -45.33 3.54 33.00
CA VAL A 497 -45.23 2.19 32.43
C VAL A 497 -46.38 1.33 32.93
N CYS A 498 -47.28 0.91 32.02
CA CYS A 498 -48.36 -0.01 32.33
C CYS A 498 -47.80 -1.43 32.55
N SER A 499 -47.64 -1.81 33.82
CA SER A 499 -47.27 -3.17 34.25
C SER A 499 -48.25 -3.67 35.32
N ALA A 500 -48.72 -4.90 35.18
CA ALA A 500 -49.73 -5.51 36.04
C ALA A 500 -49.41 -7.01 36.29
N PRO A 501 -49.44 -7.50 37.54
CA PRO A 501 -49.15 -8.91 37.84
C PRO A 501 -50.07 -9.89 37.10
N ASN A 502 -49.49 -11.00 36.63
CA ASN A 502 -50.19 -12.07 35.89
C ASN A 502 -51.00 -11.59 34.66
N ALA A 503 -50.74 -10.39 34.12
CA ALA A 503 -51.59 -9.76 33.11
C ALA A 503 -50.80 -9.18 31.93
N THR A 504 -51.40 -9.24 30.74
CA THR A 504 -50.97 -8.45 29.57
C THR A 504 -51.60 -7.07 29.67
N SER A 505 -50.84 -6.11 30.18
CA SER A 505 -51.24 -4.71 30.29
C SER A 505 -51.16 -3.95 28.95
N GLU A 506 -52.11 -3.04 28.73
CA GLU A 506 -52.17 -2.10 27.59
C GLU A 506 -52.38 -0.66 28.09
N CYS A 507 -52.20 0.32 27.20
CA CYS A 507 -52.62 1.71 27.43
C CYS A 507 -53.85 2.01 26.55
N SER A 508 -54.92 2.52 27.15
CA SER A 508 -56.17 2.82 26.47
C SER A 508 -56.68 4.19 26.92
N SER A 509 -56.72 5.15 25.99
CA SER A 509 -57.12 6.55 26.24
C SER A 509 -56.37 7.21 27.40
N GLY A 510 -55.07 6.91 27.54
CA GLY A 510 -54.19 7.50 28.55
C GLY A 510 -54.36 6.92 29.95
N SER A 511 -55.08 5.80 30.10
CA SER A 511 -55.17 5.00 31.32
C SER A 511 -54.65 3.59 31.06
N CYS A 512 -53.90 3.03 32.01
CA CYS A 512 -53.47 1.64 31.94
C CYS A 512 -54.66 0.70 32.15
N ALA A 513 -54.76 -0.32 31.30
CA ALA A 513 -55.80 -1.34 31.33
C ALA A 513 -55.19 -2.75 31.20
N ILE A 514 -55.98 -3.78 31.50
CA ILE A 514 -55.61 -5.17 31.31
C ILE A 514 -56.27 -5.67 30.03
N SER A 515 -55.45 -5.98 29.02
CA SER A 515 -55.87 -6.50 27.72
C SER A 515 -56.32 -7.96 27.84
N ALA A 516 -55.56 -8.75 28.60
CA ALA A 516 -55.86 -10.15 28.91
C ALA A 516 -55.15 -10.59 30.20
N CYS A 517 -55.75 -11.53 30.94
CA CYS A 517 -55.06 -12.26 31.98
C CYS A 517 -54.18 -13.39 31.40
N SER A 518 -53.16 -13.78 32.16
CA SER A 518 -52.40 -15.01 31.90
C SER A 518 -53.32 -16.23 31.99
N ALA A 519 -53.00 -17.29 31.24
CA ALA A 519 -53.78 -18.52 31.27
C ALA A 519 -53.92 -19.07 32.71
N GLY A 520 -55.16 -19.35 33.13
CA GLY A 520 -55.46 -19.81 34.48
C GLY A 520 -55.51 -18.73 35.56
N TRP A 521 -55.52 -17.45 35.17
CA TRP A 521 -55.79 -16.30 36.04
C TRP A 521 -57.02 -15.53 35.55
N SER A 522 -57.63 -14.76 36.43
CA SER A 522 -58.70 -13.81 36.11
C SER A 522 -58.58 -12.60 37.02
N ASN A 523 -59.03 -11.45 36.51
CA ASN A 523 -59.23 -10.25 37.30
C ASN A 523 -60.69 -10.24 37.77
N CYS A 524 -60.93 -10.14 39.08
CA CYS A 524 -62.26 -10.33 39.67
C CYS A 524 -62.88 -9.10 40.32
N ASP A 525 -62.10 -8.06 40.61
CA ASP A 525 -62.58 -6.77 41.13
C ASP A 525 -62.49 -5.61 40.12
N SER A 526 -61.91 -5.86 38.95
CA SER A 526 -61.62 -4.93 37.85
C SER A 526 -60.56 -3.85 38.15
N GLN A 527 -59.69 -4.05 39.14
CA GLN A 527 -58.58 -3.13 39.43
C GLN A 527 -57.32 -3.42 38.59
N PHE A 528 -56.56 -2.39 38.23
CA PHE A 528 -55.32 -2.54 37.46
C PHE A 528 -54.09 -2.88 38.33
N ALA A 529 -54.08 -2.43 39.59
CA ALA A 529 -52.86 -2.30 40.40
C ALA A 529 -52.26 -3.63 40.89
N ASP A 530 -53.10 -4.61 41.17
CA ASP A 530 -52.79 -5.99 41.56
C ASP A 530 -52.92 -7.00 40.39
N GLY A 531 -53.55 -6.58 39.29
CA GLY A 531 -53.41 -7.23 37.97
C GLY A 531 -54.48 -8.27 37.69
N CYS A 532 -54.09 -9.53 37.53
CA CYS A 532 -55.04 -10.65 37.59
C CYS A 532 -54.72 -11.46 38.84
N GLU A 533 -55.52 -11.25 39.88
CA GLU A 533 -55.28 -11.64 41.26
C GLU A 533 -55.85 -13.02 41.62
N ALA A 534 -56.85 -13.52 40.87
CA ALA A 534 -57.47 -14.81 41.12
C ALA A 534 -56.91 -15.91 40.21
N GLN A 535 -56.22 -16.90 40.79
CA GLN A 535 -55.69 -18.07 40.08
C GLN A 535 -56.80 -19.10 39.78
N THR A 536 -57.62 -18.85 38.76
CA THR A 536 -58.79 -19.67 38.43
C THR A 536 -58.48 -21.10 38.00
N ALA A 537 -57.27 -21.43 37.55
CA ALA A 537 -56.91 -22.80 37.16
C ALA A 537 -56.64 -23.77 38.33
N ALA A 538 -56.37 -23.26 39.54
CA ALA A 538 -55.88 -24.07 40.67
C ALA A 538 -56.35 -23.62 42.07
N ASN A 539 -56.97 -22.45 42.23
CA ASN A 539 -57.49 -22.01 43.52
C ASN A 539 -58.93 -22.51 43.74
N VAL A 540 -59.14 -23.37 44.74
CA VAL A 540 -60.45 -23.91 45.14
C VAL A 540 -61.49 -22.87 45.55
N THR A 541 -61.12 -21.59 45.78
CA THR A 541 -62.08 -20.50 46.03
C THR A 541 -62.47 -19.70 44.78
N ASN A 542 -61.82 -19.95 43.64
CA ASN A 542 -62.01 -19.24 42.37
C ASN A 542 -61.97 -20.20 41.16
N CYS A 543 -62.29 -21.48 41.36
CA CYS A 543 -61.98 -22.53 40.41
C CYS A 543 -62.80 -22.41 39.13
N GLY A 544 -62.15 -22.02 38.04
CA GLY A 544 -62.72 -21.72 36.73
C GLY A 544 -63.46 -20.39 36.60
N ALA A 545 -63.77 -19.69 37.70
CA ALA A 545 -64.35 -18.34 37.67
C ALA A 545 -64.14 -17.59 38.99
N CYS A 546 -64.15 -16.27 38.91
CA CYS A 546 -64.15 -15.36 40.04
C CYS A 546 -65.22 -15.72 41.10
N GLY A 547 -64.78 -15.92 42.35
CA GLY A 547 -65.65 -16.29 43.47
C GLY A 547 -66.27 -17.70 43.39
N ARG A 548 -65.90 -18.52 42.39
CA ARG A 548 -66.36 -19.90 42.26
C ARG A 548 -65.62 -20.80 43.24
N ALA A 549 -66.09 -20.85 44.48
CA ALA A 549 -65.66 -21.86 45.43
C ALA A 549 -66.16 -23.25 45.04
N CYS A 550 -65.30 -24.26 45.16
CA CYS A 550 -65.71 -25.66 45.07
C CYS A 550 -66.56 -26.04 46.28
N SER A 551 -67.57 -26.88 46.07
CA SER A 551 -68.54 -27.27 47.09
C SER A 551 -67.91 -28.22 48.10
N THR A 552 -68.27 -28.08 49.37
CA THR A 552 -67.91 -29.03 50.44
C THR A 552 -69.05 -29.99 50.78
N GLN A 553 -70.16 -29.96 50.02
CA GLN A 553 -71.33 -30.79 50.29
C GLN A 553 -71.05 -32.26 49.91
N GLY A 554 -70.97 -33.15 50.90
CA GLY A 554 -70.67 -34.58 50.69
C GLY A 554 -69.22 -34.88 50.30
N VAL A 555 -68.34 -33.88 50.30
CA VAL A 555 -66.95 -34.00 49.83
C VAL A 555 -66.01 -34.36 50.99
N ALA A 556 -65.05 -35.26 50.72
CA ALA A 556 -63.97 -35.65 51.62
C ALA A 556 -62.67 -34.89 51.32
N SER A 557 -62.34 -34.62 50.05
CA SER A 557 -61.38 -33.57 49.69
C SER A 557 -61.73 -32.82 48.40
N VAL A 558 -61.58 -31.49 48.39
CA VAL A 558 -61.69 -30.65 47.18
C VAL A 558 -60.32 -30.36 46.56
N ASP A 559 -60.26 -30.36 45.24
CA ASP A 559 -59.11 -29.93 44.43
C ASP A 559 -59.60 -29.05 43.27
N CYS A 560 -58.72 -28.27 42.66
CA CYS A 560 -59.06 -27.48 41.48
C CYS A 560 -58.11 -27.85 40.34
N ALA A 561 -58.61 -28.65 39.40
CA ALA A 561 -57.83 -29.23 38.32
C ALA A 561 -58.28 -28.63 36.98
N SER A 562 -57.39 -27.87 36.33
CA SER A 562 -57.63 -27.28 35.00
C SER A 562 -58.94 -26.47 34.92
N SER A 563 -59.18 -25.61 35.92
CA SER A 563 -60.39 -24.79 36.06
C SER A 563 -61.70 -25.56 36.37
N VAL A 564 -61.64 -26.86 36.69
CA VAL A 564 -62.79 -27.65 37.15
C VAL A 564 -62.58 -28.07 38.61
N CYS A 565 -63.65 -28.05 39.40
CA CYS A 565 -63.62 -28.55 40.78
C CYS A 565 -63.60 -30.08 40.74
N ASP A 566 -62.54 -30.70 41.24
CA ASP A 566 -62.47 -32.14 41.46
C ASP A 566 -62.84 -32.42 42.92
N SER A 567 -63.83 -33.29 43.13
CA SER A 567 -64.41 -33.57 44.44
C SER A 567 -64.29 -35.05 44.76
N PHE A 568 -63.31 -35.41 45.58
CA PHE A 568 -63.27 -36.76 46.14
C PHE A 568 -64.33 -36.86 47.24
N CYS A 569 -65.37 -37.66 47.02
CA CYS A 569 -66.54 -37.73 47.88
C CYS A 569 -66.34 -38.58 49.14
N VAL A 570 -67.09 -38.28 50.21
CA VAL A 570 -67.19 -39.20 51.35
C VAL A 570 -67.87 -40.50 50.90
N ALA A 571 -67.42 -41.64 51.41
CA ALA A 571 -67.92 -42.95 51.00
C ALA A 571 -69.44 -43.05 51.11
N GLY A 572 -70.10 -43.37 49.98
CA GLY A 572 -71.57 -43.38 49.87
C GLY A 572 -72.17 -42.18 49.13
N TRP A 573 -71.36 -41.19 48.72
CA TRP A 573 -71.73 -40.11 47.81
C TRP A 573 -70.83 -40.10 46.55
N ALA A 574 -71.28 -39.45 45.48
CA ALA A 574 -70.50 -39.19 44.27
C ALA A 574 -70.85 -37.83 43.65
N ASN A 575 -69.89 -37.21 42.99
CA ASN A 575 -70.06 -36.07 42.07
C ASN A 575 -70.19 -36.69 40.67
N CYS A 576 -71.35 -36.53 40.02
CA CYS A 576 -71.58 -37.09 38.69
C CYS A 576 -71.90 -36.04 37.61
N SER A 577 -71.98 -34.77 38.00
CA SER A 577 -72.25 -33.61 37.13
C SER A 577 -70.96 -32.87 36.74
N MET A 578 -69.96 -32.82 37.64
CA MET A 578 -68.65 -32.15 37.50
C MET A 578 -68.71 -30.87 36.63
N PRO A 579 -69.53 -29.86 37.02
CA PRO A 579 -69.82 -28.73 36.15
C PRO A 579 -68.57 -27.90 35.88
N ALA A 580 -68.25 -27.70 34.59
CA ALA A 580 -67.14 -26.84 34.16
C ALA A 580 -67.46 -25.33 34.26
N SER A 581 -68.71 -24.95 34.58
CA SER A 581 -69.14 -23.57 34.81
C SER A 581 -70.47 -23.52 35.56
N GLY A 582 -70.82 -22.37 36.15
CA GLY A 582 -71.93 -22.26 37.11
C GLY A 582 -71.51 -22.72 38.53
N PRO A 583 -72.40 -22.65 39.54
CA PRO A 583 -72.08 -23.14 40.88
C PRO A 583 -71.62 -24.61 40.86
N ASP A 584 -70.63 -24.94 41.68
CA ASP A 584 -70.26 -26.32 41.94
C ASP A 584 -71.27 -26.94 42.92
N ASP A 585 -71.81 -28.11 42.60
CA ASP A 585 -72.81 -28.85 43.40
C ASP A 585 -72.16 -29.79 44.42
N GLY A 586 -70.93 -30.26 44.17
CA GLY A 586 -70.13 -31.06 45.09
C GLY A 586 -70.38 -32.55 44.90
N CYS A 587 -70.66 -33.28 45.98
CA CYS A 587 -71.02 -34.70 45.93
C CYS A 587 -72.49 -34.86 46.34
N GLU A 588 -73.38 -34.47 45.45
CA GLU A 588 -74.83 -34.40 45.63
C GLU A 588 -75.54 -35.75 45.47
N LEU A 589 -74.95 -36.70 44.75
CA LEU A 589 -75.58 -38.00 44.49
C LEU A 589 -75.25 -39.03 45.57
N SER A 590 -76.23 -39.35 46.42
CA SER A 590 -76.14 -40.45 47.38
C SER A 590 -76.09 -41.82 46.66
N VAL A 591 -74.88 -42.35 46.44
CA VAL A 591 -74.63 -43.66 45.81
C VAL A 591 -74.77 -44.85 46.76
N ALA A 592 -74.99 -44.62 48.05
CA ALA A 592 -75.16 -45.69 49.05
C ALA A 592 -76.41 -46.57 48.82
N SER A 593 -77.45 -46.02 48.17
CA SER A 593 -78.74 -46.69 47.91
C SER A 593 -79.39 -46.30 46.57
N ASN A 594 -78.68 -45.61 45.67
CA ASN A 594 -79.21 -45.27 44.36
C ASN A 594 -78.98 -46.42 43.36
N ASN A 595 -80.05 -46.97 42.80
CA ASN A 595 -79.96 -48.09 41.86
C ASN A 595 -79.23 -47.75 40.55
N THR A 596 -79.27 -46.51 40.06
CA THR A 596 -78.62 -46.14 38.78
C THR A 596 -77.18 -45.67 38.93
N SER A 597 -76.68 -45.57 40.16
CA SER A 597 -75.32 -45.15 40.51
C SER A 597 -75.00 -45.69 41.89
N CYS A 598 -74.81 -47.00 41.99
CA CYS A 598 -74.60 -47.67 43.27
C CYS A 598 -73.11 -47.77 43.59
N GLY A 599 -72.68 -47.14 44.68
CA GLY A 599 -71.27 -47.04 45.03
C GLY A 599 -70.42 -46.06 44.20
N GLY A 600 -70.88 -45.68 43.00
CA GLY A 600 -70.23 -44.73 42.12
C GLY A 600 -71.10 -44.37 40.91
N CYS A 601 -70.72 -43.31 40.20
CA CYS A 601 -71.49 -42.76 39.08
C CYS A 601 -71.77 -43.80 37.99
N GLY A 602 -73.03 -43.91 37.59
CA GLY A 602 -73.47 -44.77 36.50
C GLY A 602 -73.38 -46.28 36.75
N ASN A 603 -72.99 -46.76 37.93
CA ASN A 603 -72.98 -48.19 38.27
C ASN A 603 -74.40 -48.69 38.56
N ASP A 604 -75.10 -49.13 37.52
CA ASP A 604 -76.54 -49.35 37.53
C ASP A 604 -76.91 -50.80 37.89
N CYS A 605 -77.42 -51.00 39.10
CA CYS A 605 -77.91 -52.30 39.58
C CYS A 605 -79.11 -52.83 38.80
N THR A 606 -79.88 -51.99 38.11
CA THR A 606 -80.98 -52.43 37.24
C THR A 606 -80.49 -52.99 35.90
N LYS A 607 -79.20 -52.77 35.59
CA LYS A 607 -78.48 -53.41 34.47
C LYS A 607 -77.64 -54.62 34.92
N GLN A 608 -77.31 -54.73 36.21
CA GLN A 608 -76.75 -55.94 36.82
C GLN A 608 -77.87 -56.96 37.07
N GLY A 609 -78.30 -57.65 36.02
CA GLY A 609 -79.43 -58.59 36.07
C GLY A 609 -80.80 -57.90 36.20
N ALA A 610 -81.87 -58.70 36.27
CA ALA A 610 -83.25 -58.17 36.30
C ALA A 610 -83.66 -57.68 37.69
N GLY A 611 -83.00 -56.61 38.16
CA GLY A 611 -83.42 -55.85 39.33
C GLY A 611 -82.68 -56.17 40.63
N LEU A 612 -81.34 -56.28 40.59
CA LEU A 612 -80.57 -56.04 41.80
C LEU A 612 -80.81 -54.59 42.28
N VAL A 613 -80.71 -54.38 43.59
CA VAL A 613 -81.01 -53.11 44.27
C VAL A 613 -79.81 -52.68 45.09
N CYS A 614 -79.49 -51.39 45.04
CA CYS A 614 -78.40 -50.81 45.79
C CYS A 614 -78.71 -50.76 47.29
N GLY A 615 -77.76 -51.16 48.14
CA GLY A 615 -77.94 -51.08 49.59
C GLY A 615 -78.88 -52.13 50.19
N SER A 616 -79.47 -53.02 49.37
CA SER A 616 -80.43 -54.02 49.84
C SER A 616 -79.76 -55.05 50.76
N SER A 617 -80.56 -55.67 51.65
CA SER A 617 -80.11 -56.75 52.53
C SER A 617 -78.84 -56.44 53.36
N GLY A 618 -78.59 -55.15 53.66
CA GLY A 618 -77.44 -54.65 54.43
C GLY A 618 -76.15 -54.41 53.64
N ALA A 619 -76.17 -54.49 52.31
CA ALA A 619 -74.99 -54.28 51.45
C ALA A 619 -74.94 -52.86 50.87
N THR A 620 -74.70 -51.85 51.74
CA THR A 620 -74.53 -50.44 51.36
C THR A 620 -73.54 -50.24 50.22
N SER A 621 -73.85 -49.35 49.27
CA SER A 621 -72.97 -49.00 48.14
C SER A 621 -72.63 -50.16 47.18
N VAL A 622 -73.34 -51.29 47.26
CA VAL A 622 -73.13 -52.45 46.37
C VAL A 622 -74.47 -53.03 45.90
N CYS A 623 -74.52 -53.47 44.65
CA CYS A 623 -75.68 -54.15 44.08
C CYS A 623 -75.89 -55.53 44.73
N SER A 624 -77.11 -55.76 45.18
CA SER A 624 -77.49 -56.94 45.97
C SER A 624 -78.94 -57.33 45.66
N CYS A 625 -79.32 -58.57 45.96
CA CYS A 625 -80.66 -59.03 45.66
C CYS A 625 -81.67 -58.58 46.75
N PRO A 626 -82.83 -57.98 46.37
CA PRO A 626 -83.96 -57.77 47.28
C PRO A 626 -84.86 -59.00 47.39
N SER A 627 -84.82 -59.90 46.39
CA SER A 627 -85.74 -61.04 46.24
C SER A 627 -85.14 -62.09 45.30
N ALA A 628 -85.69 -63.31 45.31
CA ALA A 628 -85.23 -64.39 44.43
C ALA A 628 -85.40 -64.08 42.94
N SER A 629 -86.38 -63.25 42.54
CA SER A 629 -86.58 -62.88 41.13
C SER A 629 -85.42 -62.07 40.55
N ALA A 630 -84.78 -61.22 41.36
CA ALA A 630 -83.62 -60.44 40.95
C ALA A 630 -82.38 -61.30 40.64
N CYS A 631 -82.32 -62.51 41.19
CA CYS A 631 -81.28 -63.49 40.87
C CYS A 631 -81.55 -64.27 39.58
N ASN A 632 -82.78 -64.25 39.05
CA ASN A 632 -83.25 -65.20 38.04
C ASN A 632 -83.71 -64.50 36.73
N PRO A 633 -82.90 -63.63 36.10
CA PRO A 633 -83.26 -63.04 34.80
C PRO A 633 -83.23 -64.06 33.66
N HIS A 634 -82.34 -65.04 33.75
CA HIS A 634 -82.01 -65.99 32.68
C HIS A 634 -81.92 -67.44 33.17
N SER A 635 -82.39 -67.71 34.39
CA SER A 635 -82.23 -68.95 35.15
C SER A 635 -83.56 -69.27 35.87
N SER A 636 -83.77 -70.52 36.29
CA SER A 636 -84.99 -70.93 37.01
C SER A 636 -84.77 -71.38 38.46
N ALA A 637 -83.52 -71.71 38.85
CA ALA A 637 -83.21 -72.32 40.13
C ALA A 637 -82.47 -71.40 41.13
N GLY A 638 -82.23 -70.12 40.78
CA GLY A 638 -81.57 -69.18 41.67
C GLY A 638 -82.44 -68.72 42.84
N THR A 639 -81.79 -68.32 43.93
CA THR A 639 -82.44 -67.82 45.16
C THR A 639 -81.65 -66.65 45.75
N CYS A 640 -82.35 -65.70 46.39
CA CYS A 640 -81.72 -64.62 47.14
C CYS A 640 -81.54 -65.01 48.60
N LEU A 641 -80.32 -64.85 49.12
CA LEU A 641 -79.97 -65.08 50.51
C LEU A 641 -80.18 -63.82 51.35
N GLY A 642 -80.47 -63.97 52.65
CA GLY A 642 -80.72 -62.85 53.57
C GLY A 642 -79.55 -61.89 53.82
N ASN A 643 -78.41 -62.09 53.15
CA ASN A 643 -77.26 -61.19 53.11
C ASN A 643 -77.06 -60.51 51.72
N GLY A 644 -78.08 -60.56 50.85
CA GLY A 644 -78.09 -59.89 49.56
C GLY A 644 -77.32 -60.61 48.44
N LEU A 645 -76.85 -61.84 48.68
CA LEU A 645 -76.18 -62.66 47.66
C LEU A 645 -77.17 -63.55 46.92
N CYS A 646 -76.98 -63.66 45.61
CA CYS A 646 -77.63 -64.70 44.82
C CYS A 646 -76.99 -66.08 45.06
N LYS A 647 -77.77 -67.13 44.87
CA LYS A 647 -77.36 -68.53 44.99
C LYS A 647 -77.94 -69.35 43.85
N CYS A 648 -77.08 -69.83 42.96
CA CYS A 648 -77.43 -70.54 41.72
C CYS A 648 -77.02 -72.01 41.82
N ALA A 649 -77.92 -72.95 41.47
CA ALA A 649 -77.70 -74.41 41.52
C ALA A 649 -77.07 -74.97 42.83
N GLY A 650 -77.17 -74.24 43.94
CA GLY A 650 -76.55 -74.59 45.23
C GLY A 650 -75.28 -73.82 45.60
N ALA A 651 -74.62 -73.15 44.65
CA ALA A 651 -73.44 -72.31 44.87
C ALA A 651 -73.82 -70.87 45.25
N ASN A 652 -73.13 -70.28 46.23
CA ASN A 652 -73.33 -68.88 46.62
C ASN A 652 -72.46 -67.96 45.76
N CYS A 653 -73.06 -66.97 45.11
CA CYS A 653 -72.40 -66.00 44.25
C CYS A 653 -71.71 -64.87 45.05
N ARG A 654 -70.96 -64.02 44.36
CA ARG A 654 -70.44 -62.75 44.91
C ARG A 654 -71.51 -61.64 44.87
N ARG A 655 -71.18 -60.47 45.43
CA ARG A 655 -72.04 -59.28 45.31
C ARG A 655 -72.02 -58.77 43.86
N GLY A 656 -73.14 -58.22 43.40
CA GLY A 656 -73.36 -57.84 42.00
C GLY A 656 -73.54 -58.99 41.00
N GLU A 657 -73.39 -60.25 41.42
CA GLU A 657 -73.60 -61.42 40.54
C GLU A 657 -75.05 -61.92 40.54
N HIS A 658 -75.46 -62.45 39.40
CA HIS A 658 -76.79 -63.05 39.17
C HIS A 658 -76.67 -64.47 38.59
N CYS A 659 -77.80 -65.18 38.45
CA CYS A 659 -77.81 -66.51 37.85
C CYS A 659 -78.05 -66.45 36.34
N GLU A 660 -77.13 -67.05 35.59
CA GLU A 660 -77.27 -67.34 34.16
C GLU A 660 -77.35 -68.84 33.94
N HIS A 661 -77.99 -69.25 32.85
CA HIS A 661 -78.19 -70.65 32.49
C HIS A 661 -77.34 -71.03 31.27
N ASP A 662 -76.44 -71.99 31.42
CA ASP A 662 -75.76 -72.61 30.27
C ASP A 662 -76.70 -73.68 29.69
N SER A 663 -77.33 -73.39 28.55
CA SER A 663 -78.22 -74.33 27.85
C SER A 663 -77.49 -75.50 27.18
N GLY A 664 -76.17 -75.42 27.01
CA GLY A 664 -75.33 -76.52 26.50
C GLY A 664 -74.95 -77.53 27.57
N GLN A 665 -74.84 -77.09 28.84
CA GLN A 665 -74.58 -77.95 30.00
C GLN A 665 -75.81 -78.21 30.87
N ASN A 666 -76.90 -77.46 30.67
CA ASN A 666 -78.13 -77.46 31.46
C ASN A 666 -77.87 -77.20 32.96
N VAL A 667 -77.10 -76.15 33.28
CA VAL A 667 -76.77 -75.73 34.64
C VAL A 667 -76.93 -74.23 34.84
N ASP A 668 -77.42 -73.84 36.02
CA ASP A 668 -77.47 -72.44 36.45
C ASP A 668 -76.18 -72.08 37.20
N TYR A 669 -75.48 -71.03 36.79
CA TYR A 669 -74.19 -70.60 37.35
C TYR A 669 -74.18 -69.11 37.69
N CYS A 670 -73.26 -68.71 38.57
CA CYS A 670 -73.06 -67.31 38.92
C CYS A 670 -72.32 -66.58 37.79
N SER A 671 -72.79 -65.40 37.41
CA SER A 671 -72.22 -64.58 36.33
C SER A 671 -72.13 -63.10 36.74
N CYS A 672 -71.14 -62.41 36.17
CA CYS A 672 -70.92 -60.98 36.32
C CYS A 672 -71.12 -60.27 34.98
N ASN A 673 -72.30 -59.67 34.77
CA ASN A 673 -72.69 -58.98 33.53
C ASN A 673 -72.56 -59.82 32.23
N GLY A 674 -72.83 -61.13 32.27
CA GLY A 674 -72.63 -62.03 31.12
C GLY A 674 -71.21 -62.58 30.97
N ALA A 675 -70.36 -62.42 32.00
CA ALA A 675 -69.00 -62.94 32.06
C ALA A 675 -68.78 -63.83 33.30
N ALA A 676 -67.67 -64.58 33.31
CA ALA A 676 -67.35 -65.54 34.36
C ALA A 676 -67.40 -64.95 35.79
N ALA A 677 -67.80 -65.78 36.75
CA ALA A 677 -67.88 -65.41 38.17
C ALA A 677 -66.56 -64.86 38.74
N CYS A 678 -66.70 -63.92 39.67
CA CYS A 678 -65.62 -63.23 40.34
C CYS A 678 -64.93 -64.11 41.39
N ALA A 679 -63.61 -63.87 41.55
CA ALA A 679 -62.80 -64.60 42.51
C ALA A 679 -63.24 -64.36 43.97
N ALA A 680 -62.71 -65.15 44.90
CA ALA A 680 -62.90 -64.85 46.33
C ALA A 680 -62.31 -63.48 46.67
N GLY A 681 -63.05 -62.66 47.41
CA GLY A 681 -62.69 -61.27 47.74
C GLY A 681 -63.25 -60.22 46.76
N GLN A 682 -63.50 -60.60 45.50
CA GLN A 682 -63.99 -59.68 44.47
C GLN A 682 -65.51 -59.46 44.54
N THR A 683 -65.94 -58.31 44.01
CA THR A 683 -67.34 -57.91 43.78
C THR A 683 -67.52 -57.63 42.29
N CYS A 684 -68.69 -57.99 41.74
CA CYS A 684 -69.06 -57.61 40.38
C CYS A 684 -69.52 -56.15 40.33
N CYS A 685 -68.95 -55.40 39.40
CA CYS A 685 -69.30 -54.01 39.09
C CYS A 685 -69.79 -53.91 37.64
N GLN A 686 -70.64 -52.93 37.34
CA GLN A 686 -71.10 -52.62 35.99
C GLN A 686 -70.41 -51.35 35.45
N THR A 687 -70.13 -50.38 36.30
CA THR A 687 -69.28 -49.22 36.00
C THR A 687 -68.26 -49.01 37.13
N PRO A 688 -66.94 -49.14 36.88
CA PRO A 688 -66.34 -49.82 35.72
C PRO A 688 -66.71 -51.32 35.71
N SER A 689 -66.90 -51.91 34.53
CA SER A 689 -67.44 -53.27 34.41
C SER A 689 -66.47 -54.36 34.86
N GLY A 690 -67.04 -55.48 35.31
CA GLY A 690 -66.33 -56.71 35.69
C GLY A 690 -66.00 -56.80 37.17
N CYS A 691 -65.15 -57.77 37.52
CA CYS A 691 -64.82 -58.11 38.90
C CYS A 691 -63.72 -57.21 39.48
N LYS A 692 -64.00 -56.56 40.62
CA LYS A 692 -63.10 -55.62 41.31
C LYS A 692 -62.86 -56.02 42.76
N ASP A 693 -61.66 -55.74 43.28
CA ASP A 693 -61.34 -55.96 44.69
C ASP A 693 -61.57 -54.65 45.48
N LEU A 694 -62.71 -54.56 46.15
CA LEU A 694 -63.09 -53.35 46.88
C LEU A 694 -62.24 -53.07 48.13
N THR A 695 -61.26 -53.92 48.43
CA THR A 695 -60.38 -53.79 49.62
C THR A 695 -58.98 -53.30 49.30
N THR A 696 -58.52 -53.46 48.04
CA THR A 696 -57.18 -53.05 47.59
C THR A 696 -57.11 -52.32 46.25
N ASP A 697 -58.17 -52.30 45.44
CA ASP A 697 -58.19 -51.56 44.16
C ASP A 697 -58.33 -50.04 44.40
N PRO A 698 -57.33 -49.20 44.04
CA PRO A 698 -57.44 -47.74 44.22
C PRO A 698 -58.53 -47.08 43.38
N GLN A 699 -59.06 -47.74 42.35
CA GLN A 699 -60.12 -47.21 41.47
C GLN A 699 -61.54 -47.63 41.91
N ASN A 700 -61.64 -48.57 42.86
CA ASN A 700 -62.91 -49.19 43.29
C ASN A 700 -62.91 -49.40 44.81
N CYS A 701 -62.36 -48.47 45.58
CA CYS A 701 -62.15 -48.65 47.00
C CYS A 701 -63.46 -48.55 47.79
N ALA A 702 -63.75 -49.51 48.66
CA ALA A 702 -65.03 -49.72 49.35
C ALA A 702 -66.24 -50.00 48.43
N ALA A 703 -66.29 -49.44 47.22
CA ALA A 703 -67.42 -49.51 46.31
C ALA A 703 -67.00 -49.36 44.84
N CYS A 704 -67.83 -49.88 43.92
CA CYS A 704 -67.59 -49.82 42.47
C CYS A 704 -67.47 -48.37 41.98
N GLY A 705 -66.36 -48.04 41.31
CA GLY A 705 -66.10 -46.70 40.76
C GLY A 705 -65.62 -45.66 41.77
N HIS A 706 -65.58 -45.96 43.07
CA HIS A 706 -65.05 -45.04 44.08
C HIS A 706 -63.51 -45.03 44.04
N SER A 707 -62.96 -44.14 43.21
CA SER A 707 -61.51 -43.96 43.07
C SER A 707 -60.94 -43.09 44.19
N CYS A 708 -59.82 -43.51 44.77
CA CYS A 708 -59.08 -42.76 45.79
C CYS A 708 -58.37 -41.52 45.20
N PRO A 709 -58.09 -40.48 46.00
CA PRO A 709 -57.37 -39.30 45.54
C PRO A 709 -55.94 -39.63 45.09
N PRO A 710 -55.34 -38.81 44.20
CA PRO A 710 -53.92 -38.89 43.88
C PRO A 710 -53.06 -38.90 45.16
N GLY A 711 -52.14 -39.88 45.25
CA GLY A 711 -51.28 -40.08 46.41
C GLY A 711 -51.85 -40.99 47.51
N PHE A 712 -53.06 -41.53 47.37
CA PHE A 712 -53.65 -42.51 48.29
C PHE A 712 -53.66 -43.91 47.67
N GLN A 713 -53.71 -44.95 48.52
CA GLN A 713 -53.90 -46.35 48.16
C GLN A 713 -55.20 -46.87 48.78
N CYS A 714 -55.90 -47.78 48.11
CA CYS A 714 -56.97 -48.51 48.78
C CYS A 714 -56.39 -49.58 49.70
N LYS A 715 -56.79 -49.59 50.96
CA LYS A 715 -56.37 -50.61 51.92
C LYS A 715 -57.49 -50.88 52.92
N THR A 716 -57.84 -52.16 53.07
CA THR A 716 -58.99 -52.62 53.88
C THR A 716 -60.32 -51.93 53.53
N GLY A 717 -60.47 -51.47 52.28
CA GLY A 717 -61.67 -50.75 51.83
C GLY A 717 -61.75 -49.30 52.35
N ALA A 718 -60.61 -48.65 52.55
CA ALA A 718 -60.52 -47.21 52.79
C ALA A 718 -59.33 -46.61 52.03
N CYS A 719 -59.47 -45.39 51.54
CA CYS A 719 -58.39 -44.64 50.89
C CYS A 719 -57.41 -44.13 51.96
N GLN A 720 -56.22 -44.72 52.01
CA GLN A 720 -55.16 -44.41 52.98
C GLN A 720 -54.02 -43.65 52.31
N CYS A 721 -53.47 -42.63 52.98
CA CYS A 721 -52.35 -41.84 52.45
C CYS A 721 -51.07 -42.69 52.32
N ASN A 722 -50.23 -42.36 51.34
CA ASN A 722 -48.97 -43.08 51.08
C ASN A 722 -47.74 -42.45 51.75
N GLY A 723 -47.86 -41.20 52.21
CA GLY A 723 -46.83 -40.44 52.92
C GLY A 723 -47.28 -38.99 53.12
N ASP A 724 -46.50 -38.19 53.84
CA ASP A 724 -46.88 -36.81 54.22
C ASP A 724 -47.24 -35.94 53.01
N GLY A 725 -46.52 -36.10 51.88
CA GLY A 725 -46.80 -35.39 50.63
C GLY A 725 -48.21 -35.61 50.08
N SER A 726 -48.83 -36.76 50.34
CA SER A 726 -50.22 -37.06 49.93
C SER A 726 -51.26 -36.19 50.65
N CYS A 727 -50.89 -35.61 51.79
CA CYS A 727 -51.78 -34.83 52.64
C CYS A 727 -51.75 -33.32 52.35
N ASN A 728 -50.86 -32.84 51.48
CA ASN A 728 -50.62 -31.41 51.28
C ASN A 728 -51.57 -30.82 50.22
N ALA A 729 -52.61 -30.09 50.64
CA ALA A 729 -53.59 -29.41 49.76
C ALA A 729 -53.68 -27.89 50.05
N GLY A 730 -52.53 -27.25 50.20
CA GLY A 730 -52.42 -25.82 50.55
C GLY A 730 -52.00 -25.55 52.00
N SER A 731 -51.89 -26.57 52.84
CA SER A 731 -51.05 -26.57 54.05
C SER A 731 -50.28 -27.88 54.21
N SER A 732 -49.36 -27.93 55.18
CA SER A 732 -48.55 -29.13 55.45
C SER A 732 -49.29 -30.11 56.36
N GLY A 733 -49.41 -31.35 55.88
CA GLY A 733 -49.97 -32.48 56.62
C GLY A 733 -48.93 -33.53 56.98
N THR A 734 -49.33 -34.48 57.83
CA THR A 734 -48.57 -35.72 58.08
C THR A 734 -49.47 -36.93 57.92
N CYS A 735 -48.93 -38.02 57.36
CA CYS A 735 -49.65 -39.25 57.10
C CYS A 735 -49.47 -40.23 58.26
N THR A 736 -50.41 -40.22 59.22
CA THR A 736 -50.34 -41.05 60.43
C THR A 736 -51.32 -42.21 60.32
N ALA A 737 -50.80 -43.46 60.39
CA ALA A 737 -51.60 -44.70 60.31
C ALA A 737 -52.51 -44.82 59.06
N GLY A 738 -52.18 -44.10 57.98
CA GLY A 738 -52.97 -44.06 56.74
C GLY A 738 -54.02 -42.94 56.68
N ALA A 739 -54.18 -42.12 57.72
CA ALA A 739 -54.99 -40.91 57.69
C ALA A 739 -54.11 -39.65 57.70
N CYS A 740 -54.56 -38.60 57.03
CA CYS A 740 -53.89 -37.30 57.09
C CYS A 740 -54.18 -36.59 58.42
N VAL A 741 -53.17 -35.91 58.96
CA VAL A 741 -53.26 -35.11 60.18
C VAL A 741 -52.86 -33.67 59.85
N CYS A 742 -53.81 -32.76 60.03
CA CYS A 742 -53.73 -31.35 59.69
C CYS A 742 -53.90 -30.51 60.96
N SER A 743 -52.93 -29.68 61.33
CA SER A 743 -52.97 -28.88 62.57
C SER A 743 -53.28 -29.69 63.85
N SER A 744 -52.88 -30.96 63.90
CA SER A 744 -53.21 -31.97 64.95
C SER A 744 -54.61 -32.60 64.89
N GLN A 745 -55.46 -32.24 63.93
CA GLN A 745 -56.72 -32.92 63.64
C GLN A 745 -56.49 -34.08 62.67
N THR A 746 -56.89 -35.30 63.04
CA THR A 746 -56.92 -36.44 62.10
C THR A 746 -58.16 -36.34 61.21
N CYS A 747 -57.96 -36.47 59.90
CA CYS A 747 -59.00 -36.31 58.89
C CYS A 747 -59.68 -37.65 58.53
N ALA A 748 -60.76 -37.57 57.76
CA ALA A 748 -61.41 -38.74 57.16
C ALA A 748 -60.50 -39.46 56.15
N ALA A 749 -60.84 -40.69 55.77
CA ALA A 749 -60.14 -41.40 54.70
C ALA A 749 -60.22 -40.60 53.38
N GLY A 750 -59.08 -40.43 52.71
CA GLY A 750 -58.95 -39.61 51.50
C GLY A 750 -58.89 -38.08 51.69
N ALA A 751 -59.23 -37.55 52.87
CA ALA A 751 -59.20 -36.10 53.12
C ALA A 751 -57.75 -35.55 53.24
N ARG A 752 -57.53 -34.29 52.86
CA ARG A 752 -56.22 -33.62 52.85
C ARG A 752 -56.19 -32.38 53.76
N CYS A 753 -55.04 -31.70 53.81
CA CYS A 753 -54.79 -30.50 54.60
C CYS A 753 -54.92 -29.24 53.74
N MET A 754 -56.06 -28.58 53.86
CA MET A 754 -56.44 -27.42 53.06
C MET A 754 -55.68 -26.15 53.47
N VAL A 755 -55.77 -25.11 52.64
CA VAL A 755 -55.36 -23.74 53.02
C VAL A 755 -56.04 -23.37 54.35
N GLY A 756 -55.25 -22.88 55.32
CA GLY A 756 -55.72 -22.61 56.68
C GLY A 756 -55.60 -23.79 57.67
N GLY A 757 -55.13 -24.97 57.23
CA GLY A 757 -54.73 -26.05 58.12
C GLY A 757 -55.83 -27.00 58.59
N GLY A 758 -57.04 -26.87 58.06
CA GLY A 758 -58.16 -27.79 58.32
C GLY A 758 -58.16 -29.02 57.41
N CYS A 759 -58.96 -30.02 57.77
CA CYS A 759 -59.26 -31.17 56.91
C CYS A 759 -60.27 -30.80 55.82
N GLY A 760 -60.02 -31.20 54.58
CA GLY A 760 -60.94 -31.06 53.44
C GLY A 760 -60.28 -31.38 52.11
#